data_AF-A0A660U759-F1
#
_entry.id   AF-A0A660U759-F1
#
_cell.length_a   1.000
_cell.length_b   1.000
_cell.length_c   1.000
_cell.angle_alpha   90.00
_cell.angle_beta   90.00
_cell.angle_gamma   90.00
#
_symmetry.space_group_name_H-M   'P 1'
#
loop_
_entity.id
_entity.type
_entity.pdbx_description
1 polymer ?
#
loop_
_entity_poly.entity_id
_entity_poly.type
_entity_poly.pdbx_seq_one_letter_code
_entity_poly.pdbx_strand_id
1 'polypeptide(L)'
;MINVTAKIFNPPTDTVLISASAQLNLTNGEVSPGTPICSEPTENFEYNCSIPFSITNYSPDLNYKFEPNTLIFQITYSDGAVKKTKTLSVSEGFYPITIPSKLCGDGKIDSGETPETCCQDAGCYSDDEYCDSIGECRPIDGIKLSIESVNPVELEDCLKEHEISILAKIHNPPTGLHLDFYSYQLGGETGTAITCKEKHPGSGLFNCTVLVPEQPDCESSGIIFDDNHLNFTISFPDGSRTRTMELSAKLPAITLTPIFHCGEYGCETEFGENSENCCIDCGCPAGEFCNYHPTLDPYGTCIKENDIKLVIDSPASPVTFKTCETRNRLNVKAHIENTPYNFRVEEVYGKIGNNLADIFCEKKGDENIGITFNCTMFVPKESKCSVHPPNNRFIYINNSVSFFISYRDGKTGKTLTRELIAQLPPITTIQEYESMYDIVTSSVKEIRKTLYETLDIANSLMDWYERCLDMVKKFVWLSMIATITSVFIGVWGMLGFPKIEALPFFDEEYKGQPWTGRDVAEFVTGVSTAFGSIVDVIMKYCELASKMYELNLKVQRIKMEQEKMNLCIKMWQHTLDTGGCTNREESCFASMANCVDFTNVETWSNELSRTLRQSSSIAADIADSLGKAGKGFGTAIHTWEEASLGRYVWITVKCGKYDLSPGESCCKYDASQLNSIKEISECNPLFITTELKNDIIFSYSNKRYCDVLTYVKCPENQCDYSRLERLYPNMRKDWDTIFKKNKEEYYSQVCFRFYCFIDETEFRKISEKLEKTQDAKKKEEILSKYDIGEGICVSPEIPKWENNECVCAPP
;
A
#
# COMPACT_ATOMS: atom_id res chain seq x y z
N MET A 1 60.16 64.02 3.30
CA MET A 1 58.92 63.25 3.12
C MET A 1 58.81 62.26 4.28
N ILE A 2 57.62 62.10 4.85
CA ILE A 2 57.35 61.13 5.92
C ILE A 2 56.65 59.93 5.28
N ASN A 3 57.17 58.73 5.46
CA ASN A 3 56.53 57.51 4.97
C ASN A 3 55.85 56.79 6.13
N VAL A 4 54.54 56.53 6.01
CA VAL A 4 53.72 55.88 7.03
C VAL A 4 52.95 54.73 6.39
N THR A 5 52.92 53.57 7.05
CA THR A 5 52.01 52.48 6.68
C THR A 5 50.79 52.54 7.59
N ALA A 6 49.60 52.65 7.00
CA ALA A 6 48.33 52.73 7.72
C ALA A 6 47.44 51.55 7.34
N LYS A 7 46.79 50.92 8.33
CA LYS A 7 45.90 49.78 8.11
C LYS A 7 44.49 50.10 8.58
N ILE A 8 43.49 49.78 7.75
CA ILE A 8 42.08 49.83 8.16
C ILE A 8 41.69 48.44 8.69
N PHE A 9 41.31 48.37 9.96
CA PHE A 9 40.83 47.13 10.56
C PHE A 9 39.33 46.94 10.31
N ASN A 10 38.94 45.70 10.00
CA ASN A 10 37.55 45.30 9.68
C ASN A 10 36.88 46.19 8.61
N PRO A 11 37.53 46.44 7.46
CA PRO A 11 36.94 47.22 6.39
C PRO A 11 35.79 46.42 5.73
N PRO A 12 34.66 47.07 5.40
CA PRO A 12 33.71 46.52 4.45
C PRO A 12 34.39 46.10 3.13
N THR A 13 33.88 45.06 2.48
CA THR A 13 34.51 44.44 1.30
C THR A 13 34.66 45.38 0.10
N ASP A 14 33.86 46.44 0.01
CA ASP A 14 33.90 47.42 -1.06
C ASP A 14 34.46 48.79 -0.63
N THR A 15 35.27 48.79 0.43
CA THR A 15 35.90 50.02 0.95
C THR A 15 36.85 50.63 -0.09
N VAL A 16 36.64 51.90 -0.41
CA VAL A 16 37.48 52.70 -1.29
C VAL A 16 37.97 53.95 -0.56
N LEU A 17 39.29 54.20 -0.59
CA LEU A 17 39.90 55.43 -0.09
C LEU A 17 39.63 56.58 -1.06
N ILE A 18 38.94 57.62 -0.61
CA ILE A 18 38.59 58.80 -1.41
C ILE A 18 39.69 59.85 -1.31
N SER A 19 40.14 60.12 -0.08
CA SER A 19 41.17 61.11 0.20
C SER A 19 41.90 60.78 1.49
N ALA A 20 43.14 61.23 1.56
CA ALA A 20 43.95 61.22 2.77
C ALA A 20 44.40 62.65 3.05
N SER A 21 44.43 63.01 4.34
CA SER A 21 44.96 64.29 4.81
C SER A 21 45.77 64.06 6.08
N ALA A 22 46.80 64.86 6.31
CA ALA A 22 47.63 64.77 7.48
C ALA A 22 47.65 66.12 8.21
N GLN A 23 47.59 66.05 9.53
CA GLN A 23 47.86 67.17 10.42
C GLN A 23 49.21 66.89 11.08
N LEU A 24 50.18 67.75 10.80
CA LEU A 24 51.49 67.73 11.42
C LEU A 24 51.58 68.97 12.29
N ASN A 25 51.90 68.83 13.57
CA ASN A 25 52.14 69.95 14.45
C ASN A 25 53.63 70.02 14.78
N LEU A 26 54.26 71.18 14.58
CA LEU A 26 55.70 71.32 14.69
C LEU A 26 56.06 72.23 15.86
N THR A 27 57.02 71.80 16.67
CA THR A 27 57.68 72.65 17.67
C THR A 27 58.89 73.35 17.05
N ASN A 28 59.15 74.60 17.46
CA ASN A 28 60.23 75.46 16.96
C ASN A 28 60.15 75.85 15.46
N GLY A 29 58.95 75.83 14.86
CA GLY A 29 58.72 76.30 13.49
C GLY A 29 57.26 76.19 13.08
N GLU A 30 56.98 76.57 11.83
CA GLU A 30 55.68 76.34 11.19
C GLU A 30 55.84 75.28 10.10
N VAL A 31 55.01 74.24 10.13
CA VAL A 31 54.95 73.21 9.09
C VAL A 31 53.76 73.44 8.17
N SER A 32 54.00 73.35 6.87
CA SER A 32 52.93 73.21 5.87
C SER A 32 52.90 71.75 5.42
N PRO A 33 51.98 70.92 5.94
CA PRO A 33 51.81 69.55 5.45
C PRO A 33 51.23 69.60 4.04
N GLY A 34 51.86 68.92 3.09
CA GLY A 34 51.28 68.66 1.79
C GLY A 34 50.28 67.50 1.85
N THR A 35 49.55 67.30 0.76
CA THR A 35 48.56 66.22 0.67
C THR A 35 49.26 64.85 0.67
N PRO A 36 48.91 63.93 1.60
CA PRO A 36 49.43 62.57 1.58
C PRO A 36 49.14 61.84 0.27
N ILE A 37 50.14 61.14 -0.24
CA ILE A 37 50.04 60.27 -1.42
C ILE A 37 50.09 58.83 -0.93
N CYS A 38 48.95 58.13 -0.95
CA CYS A 38 48.83 56.75 -0.50
C CYS A 38 48.79 55.78 -1.68
N SER A 39 49.43 54.62 -1.53
CA SER A 39 49.34 53.51 -2.47
C SER A 39 47.91 52.92 -2.52
N GLU A 40 47.66 52.08 -3.52
CA GLU A 40 46.51 51.17 -3.46
C GLU A 40 46.64 50.23 -2.23
N PRO A 41 45.50 49.80 -1.65
CA PRO A 41 45.53 48.91 -0.49
C PRO A 41 46.10 47.54 -0.86
N THR A 42 46.82 46.92 0.07
CA THR A 42 47.09 45.48 0.02
C THR A 42 45.81 44.67 0.28
N GLU A 43 45.85 43.35 0.12
CA GLU A 43 44.73 42.45 0.46
C GLU A 43 44.24 42.61 1.92
N ASN A 44 45.11 43.09 2.80
CA ASN A 44 44.80 43.37 4.21
C ASN A 44 44.40 44.83 4.48
N PHE A 45 44.10 45.61 3.44
CA PHE A 45 43.77 47.04 3.52
C PHE A 45 44.86 47.88 4.21
N GLU A 46 46.12 47.58 3.88
CA GLU A 46 47.28 48.38 4.28
C GLU A 46 47.64 49.37 3.16
N TYR A 47 47.85 50.62 3.53
CA TYR A 47 48.17 51.73 2.65
C TYR A 47 49.54 52.28 3.01
N ASN A 48 50.43 52.38 2.01
CA ASN A 48 51.71 53.06 2.19
C ASN A 48 51.56 54.51 1.75
N CYS A 49 51.56 55.42 2.71
CA CYS A 49 51.37 56.85 2.49
C CYS A 49 52.69 57.61 2.60
N SER A 50 52.96 58.47 1.61
CA SER A 50 54.04 59.45 1.66
C SER A 50 53.45 60.84 1.88
N ILE A 51 53.83 61.46 3.00
CA ILE A 51 53.37 62.78 3.40
C ILE A 51 54.49 63.78 3.09
N PRO A 52 54.35 64.59 2.02
CA PRO A 52 55.26 65.70 1.79
C PRO A 52 55.00 66.79 2.84
N PHE A 53 56.06 67.49 3.27
CA PHE A 53 55.95 68.62 4.18
C PHE A 53 57.05 69.63 3.87
N SER A 54 56.82 70.90 4.21
CA SER A 54 57.85 71.93 4.24
C SER A 54 57.84 72.65 5.58
N ILE A 55 59.04 73.00 6.06
CA ILE A 55 59.21 73.80 7.28
C ILE A 55 59.54 75.23 6.83
N THR A 56 58.69 76.18 7.21
CA THR A 56 58.92 77.60 6.89
C THR A 56 60.12 78.10 7.69
N ASN A 57 61.07 78.77 7.03
CA ASN A 57 62.33 79.24 7.63
C ASN A 57 63.16 78.12 8.27
N TYR A 58 63.24 76.96 7.60
CA TYR A 58 64.10 75.85 8.04
C TYR A 58 65.55 76.31 8.32
N SER A 59 66.02 76.03 9.53
CA SER A 59 67.40 76.22 9.96
C SER A 59 68.00 74.85 10.26
N PRO A 60 69.13 74.49 9.64
CA PRO A 60 69.78 73.21 9.94
C PRO A 60 70.41 73.18 11.34
N ASP A 61 70.42 74.30 12.08
CA ASP A 61 70.98 74.37 13.44
C ASP A 61 69.91 74.15 14.53
N LEU A 62 68.64 73.95 14.15
CA LEU A 62 67.53 73.72 15.07
C LEU A 62 67.02 72.29 14.98
N ASN A 63 66.59 71.74 16.13
CA ASN A 63 65.82 70.50 16.16
C ASN A 63 64.35 70.78 15.94
N TYR A 64 63.71 69.94 15.13
CA TYR A 64 62.29 70.01 14.84
C TYR A 64 61.62 68.73 15.34
N LYS A 65 60.60 68.87 16.19
CA LYS A 65 59.79 67.74 16.64
C LYS A 65 58.35 67.91 16.18
N PHE A 66 57.85 66.91 15.47
CA PHE A 66 56.49 66.81 14.98
C PHE A 66 55.65 66.02 15.99
N GLU A 67 54.78 66.69 16.75
CA GLU A 67 53.86 66.07 17.73
C GLU A 67 52.74 67.05 18.17
N PRO A 68 51.47 66.62 18.29
CA PRO A 68 50.91 65.35 17.84
C PRO A 68 50.71 65.31 16.32
N ASN A 69 50.80 64.12 15.72
CA ASN A 69 50.59 63.90 14.30
C ASN A 69 49.34 63.07 14.05
N THR A 70 48.51 63.45 13.09
CA THR A 70 47.28 62.72 12.77
C THR A 70 47.18 62.46 11.28
N LEU A 71 46.91 61.21 10.91
CA LEU A 71 46.51 60.83 9.56
C LEU A 71 45.01 60.61 9.52
N ILE A 72 44.34 61.23 8.57
CA ILE A 72 42.89 61.22 8.41
C ILE A 72 42.56 60.68 7.03
N PHE A 73 41.81 59.58 6.98
CA PHE A 73 41.27 58.98 5.77
C PHE A 73 39.80 59.30 5.62
N GLN A 74 39.36 59.64 4.42
CA GLN A 74 37.96 59.59 4.03
C GLN A 74 37.76 58.37 3.14
N ILE A 75 36.92 57.45 3.59
CA ILE A 75 36.59 56.23 2.86
C ILE A 75 35.12 56.23 2.44
N THR A 76 34.81 55.55 1.35
CA THR A 76 33.44 55.16 0.98
C THR A 76 33.29 53.65 1.02
N TYR A 77 32.11 53.21 1.45
CA TYR A 77 31.71 51.79 1.41
C TYR A 77 30.19 51.69 1.17
N SER A 78 29.71 50.53 0.74
CA SER A 78 28.28 50.29 0.54
C SER A 78 27.64 49.79 1.82
N ASP A 79 26.56 50.46 2.22
CA ASP A 79 25.64 50.01 3.25
C ASP A 79 24.30 49.70 2.57
N GLY A 80 24.16 48.46 2.10
CA GLY A 80 23.08 48.06 1.20
C GLY A 80 23.18 48.78 -0.15
N ALA A 81 22.10 49.47 -0.57
CA ALA A 81 22.07 50.21 -1.84
C ALA A 81 22.67 51.63 -1.75
N VAL A 82 23.08 52.07 -0.56
CA VAL A 82 23.54 53.45 -0.31
C VAL A 82 25.05 53.45 -0.09
N LYS A 83 25.79 54.26 -0.86
CA LYS A 83 27.19 54.54 -0.58
C LYS A 83 27.28 55.53 0.58
N LYS A 84 27.97 55.13 1.65
CA LYS A 84 28.25 55.99 2.80
C LYS A 84 29.72 56.40 2.81
N THR A 85 29.98 57.64 3.23
CA THR A 85 31.32 58.15 3.47
C THR A 85 31.58 58.19 4.95
N LYS A 86 32.76 57.74 5.38
CA LYS A 86 33.21 57.82 6.77
C LYS A 86 34.61 58.39 6.84
N THR A 87 34.81 59.29 7.79
CA THR A 87 36.14 59.80 8.14
C THR A 87 36.71 58.91 9.24
N LEU A 88 37.90 58.39 8.99
CA LEU A 88 38.69 57.62 9.94
C LEU A 88 39.91 58.47 10.31
N SER A 89 40.15 58.64 11.60
CA SER A 89 41.36 59.24 12.12
C SER A 89 42.06 58.22 13.00
N VAL A 90 43.38 58.17 12.94
CA VAL A 90 44.17 57.39 13.91
C VAL A 90 43.94 58.02 15.29
N SER A 91 43.28 57.30 16.20
CA SER A 91 42.79 57.84 17.49
C SER A 91 43.91 58.30 18.43
N GLU A 92 45.11 57.72 18.30
CA GLU A 92 46.29 58.04 19.11
C GLU A 92 47.36 58.80 18.31
N GLY A 93 47.10 59.12 17.03
CA GLY A 93 48.10 59.66 16.13
C GLY A 93 49.18 58.64 15.74
N PHE A 94 50.24 59.10 15.06
CA PHE A 94 51.46 58.30 14.85
C PHE A 94 52.65 58.94 15.58
N TYR A 95 53.65 58.10 15.87
CA TYR A 95 54.79 58.43 16.75
C TYR A 95 55.45 59.77 16.39
N PRO A 96 55.95 60.53 17.37
CA PRO A 96 56.66 61.77 17.13
C PRO A 96 57.80 61.58 16.11
N ILE A 97 57.95 62.55 15.22
CA ILE A 97 59.05 62.55 14.25
C ILE A 97 59.99 63.67 14.63
N THR A 98 61.26 63.36 14.80
CA THR A 98 62.31 64.33 15.11
C THR A 98 63.24 64.47 13.91
N ILE A 99 63.46 65.70 13.46
CA ILE A 99 64.55 66.04 12.55
C ILE A 99 65.63 66.71 13.39
N PRO A 100 66.79 66.05 13.58
CA PRO A 100 67.89 66.64 14.33
C PRO A 100 68.47 67.83 13.57
N SER A 101 69.08 68.74 14.32
CA SER A 101 70.02 69.70 13.75
C SER A 101 71.17 68.95 13.07
N LYS A 102 71.88 69.61 12.15
CA LYS A 102 73.06 69.05 11.48
C LYS A 102 74.22 68.77 12.43
N LEU A 103 74.17 69.34 13.63
CA LEU A 103 75.16 69.17 14.68
C LEU A 103 74.83 67.88 15.46
N CYS A 104 73.54 67.64 15.70
CA CYS A 104 73.08 66.53 16.50
C CYS A 104 72.98 65.19 15.75
N GLY A 105 73.56 64.15 16.34
CA GLY A 105 73.72 62.80 15.79
C GLY A 105 74.98 62.60 14.93
N ASP A 106 75.95 63.53 14.96
CA ASP A 106 77.20 63.42 14.18
C ASP A 106 78.33 62.66 14.93
N GLY A 107 78.06 62.30 16.19
CA GLY A 107 78.98 61.59 17.08
C GLY A 107 80.00 62.47 17.76
N LYS A 108 79.89 63.80 17.67
CA LYS A 108 80.72 64.79 18.37
C LYS A 108 79.83 65.77 19.11
N ILE A 109 80.28 66.17 20.30
CA ILE A 109 79.57 67.19 21.08
C ILE A 109 79.96 68.57 20.55
N ASP A 110 79.08 69.17 19.76
CA ASP A 110 79.25 70.51 19.21
C ASP A 110 78.83 71.62 20.20
N SER A 111 79.33 72.83 19.98
CA SER A 111 79.05 73.97 20.87
C SER A 111 77.56 74.36 20.84
N GLY A 112 76.84 74.10 21.93
CA GLY A 112 75.38 74.32 22.05
C GLY A 112 74.58 73.03 22.22
N GLU A 113 75.26 71.89 22.10
CA GLU A 113 74.70 70.58 22.42
C GLU A 113 74.79 70.31 23.91
N THR A 114 73.63 70.11 24.47
CA THR A 114 73.36 69.78 25.87
C THR A 114 72.45 68.56 25.87
N PRO A 115 72.32 67.82 26.97
CA PRO A 115 71.35 66.72 27.04
C PRO A 115 69.92 67.11 26.60
N GLU A 116 69.46 68.33 26.84
CA GLU A 116 68.13 68.80 26.41
C GLU A 116 68.06 69.22 24.93
N THR A 117 69.20 69.51 24.30
CA THR A 117 69.24 69.94 22.90
C THR A 117 69.73 68.83 21.98
N CYS A 118 70.61 67.95 22.42
CA CYS A 118 71.10 66.81 21.69
C CYS A 118 71.65 65.72 22.62
N CYS A 119 70.77 65.02 23.33
CA CYS A 119 71.19 63.86 24.13
C CYS A 119 71.84 62.74 23.29
N GLN A 120 71.67 62.74 21.97
CA GLN A 120 72.21 61.71 21.10
C GLN A 120 73.75 61.71 21.05
N ASP A 121 74.35 62.90 21.05
CA ASP A 121 75.79 63.10 21.08
C ASP A 121 76.29 63.49 22.49
N ALA A 122 75.54 64.32 23.21
CA ALA A 122 75.92 64.80 24.55
C ALA A 122 75.66 63.80 25.68
N GLY A 123 74.82 62.78 25.45
CA GLY A 123 74.31 61.88 26.48
C GLY A 123 73.28 62.55 27.39
N CYS A 124 72.75 61.79 28.35
CA CYS A 124 71.88 62.32 29.41
C CYS A 124 72.66 62.73 30.66
N TYR A 125 72.07 63.57 31.52
CA TYR A 125 72.75 64.09 32.72
C TYR A 125 73.03 63.02 33.77
N SER A 126 72.26 61.95 33.76
CA SER A 126 72.37 60.85 34.70
C SER A 126 72.35 59.50 33.98
N ASP A 127 73.00 58.50 34.57
CA ASP A 127 72.97 57.12 34.06
C ASP A 127 71.58 56.46 34.23
N ASP A 128 70.71 57.08 35.03
CA ASP A 128 69.30 56.69 35.29
C ASP A 128 68.32 57.29 34.26
N GLU A 129 68.85 58.02 33.27
CA GLU A 129 68.10 58.54 32.11
C GLU A 129 68.62 57.92 30.82
N TYR A 130 67.76 57.89 29.80
CA TYR A 130 68.10 57.46 28.46
C TYR A 130 67.62 58.48 27.42
N CYS A 131 68.34 58.57 26.31
CA CYS A 131 67.99 59.44 25.20
C CYS A 131 67.04 58.71 24.24
N ASP A 132 65.74 58.88 24.48
CA ASP A 132 64.66 58.21 23.72
C ASP A 132 64.51 58.76 22.30
N SER A 133 64.62 60.08 22.18
CA SER A 133 64.60 60.81 20.92
C SER A 133 65.45 62.07 21.04
N ILE A 134 65.76 62.74 19.92
CA ILE A 134 66.67 63.89 19.89
C ILE A 134 66.24 64.97 20.89
N GLY A 135 67.09 65.19 21.90
CA GLY A 135 66.91 66.23 22.94
C GLY A 135 65.93 65.87 24.05
N GLU A 136 65.49 64.61 24.16
CA GLU A 136 64.54 64.19 25.20
C GLU A 136 65.11 63.04 26.05
N CYS A 137 65.84 63.41 27.10
CA CYS A 137 66.23 62.47 28.16
C CYS A 137 65.01 62.07 28.98
N ARG A 138 64.77 60.77 29.09
CA ARG A 138 63.65 60.19 29.85
C ARG A 138 64.17 59.29 30.97
N PRO A 139 63.47 59.23 32.11
CA PRO A 139 63.88 58.39 33.22
C PRO A 139 63.67 56.91 32.88
N ILE A 140 64.68 56.10 33.15
CA ILE A 140 64.70 54.66 32.88
C ILE A 140 63.75 53.91 33.80
N ASP A 141 63.61 54.37 35.04
CA ASP A 141 62.67 53.82 36.02
C ASP A 141 61.21 53.86 35.55
N GLY A 142 60.90 54.65 34.52
CA GLY A 142 59.59 54.67 33.88
C GLY A 142 59.28 53.42 33.04
N ILE A 143 60.31 52.69 32.60
CA ILE A 143 60.19 51.49 31.76
C ILE A 143 59.94 50.28 32.65
N LYS A 144 58.69 49.80 32.70
CA LYS A 144 58.30 48.67 33.56
C LYS A 144 57.39 47.70 32.82
N LEU A 145 57.61 46.41 33.04
CA LEU A 145 56.71 45.36 32.57
C LEU A 145 55.57 45.16 33.59
N SER A 146 54.35 45.04 33.10
CA SER A 146 53.17 44.66 33.87
C SER A 146 52.37 43.60 33.12
N ILE A 147 51.56 42.84 33.86
CA ILE A 147 50.66 41.83 33.31
C ILE A 147 49.24 42.41 33.33
N GLU A 148 48.64 42.53 32.15
CA GLU A 148 47.27 43.02 31.98
C GLU A 148 46.25 41.88 32.19
N SER A 149 46.56 40.67 31.70
CA SER A 149 45.70 39.50 31.89
C SER A 149 46.43 38.18 31.68
N VAL A 150 45.98 37.13 32.35
CA VAL A 150 46.38 35.73 32.12
C VAL A 150 45.13 34.89 31.96
N ASN A 151 45.07 34.06 30.91
CA ASN A 151 43.91 33.20 30.66
C ASN A 151 44.31 31.92 29.91
N PRO A 152 43.88 30.73 30.37
CA PRO A 152 43.21 30.46 31.66
C PRO A 152 44.19 30.47 32.85
N VAL A 153 43.65 30.63 34.07
CA VAL A 153 44.41 30.55 35.34
C VAL A 153 44.15 29.22 36.06
N GLU A 154 42.99 28.61 35.80
CA GLU A 154 42.61 27.29 36.27
C GLU A 154 42.70 26.32 35.08
N LEU A 155 43.52 25.30 35.23
CA LEU A 155 43.73 24.22 34.28
C LEU A 155 43.13 22.94 34.88
N GLU A 156 42.59 22.09 34.01
CA GLU A 156 42.05 20.79 34.38
C GLU A 156 42.80 19.71 33.62
N ASP A 157 42.93 18.51 34.19
CA ASP A 157 43.60 17.36 33.56
C ASP A 157 45.12 17.46 33.52
N CYS A 158 45.77 16.81 34.49
CA CYS A 158 47.23 16.80 34.56
C CYS A 158 47.89 15.93 33.47
N LEU A 159 47.13 15.11 32.75
CA LEU A 159 47.65 14.25 31.66
C LEU A 159 47.63 14.95 30.30
N LYS A 160 47.29 16.24 30.26
CA LYS A 160 47.28 17.04 29.03
C LYS A 160 48.20 18.25 29.15
N GLU A 161 48.77 18.62 28.02
CA GLU A 161 49.45 19.89 27.86
C GLU A 161 48.41 21.03 27.72
N HIS A 162 48.68 22.16 28.38
CA HIS A 162 47.78 23.30 28.41
C HIS A 162 48.42 24.55 27.82
N GLU A 163 47.63 25.35 27.11
CA GLU A 163 48.06 26.63 26.57
C GLU A 163 47.52 27.80 27.41
N ILE A 164 48.40 28.69 27.85
CA ILE A 164 48.05 29.91 28.59
C ILE A 164 48.44 31.13 27.76
N SER A 165 47.49 32.05 27.58
CA SER A 165 47.70 33.35 26.96
C SER A 165 47.91 34.43 28.02
N ILE A 166 49.01 35.17 27.90
CA ILE A 166 49.42 36.24 28.78
C ILE A 166 49.47 37.53 27.96
N LEU A 167 48.71 38.54 28.37
CA LEU A 167 48.80 39.89 27.82
C LEU A 167 49.69 40.71 28.75
N ALA A 168 50.87 41.09 28.27
CA ALA A 168 51.85 41.88 29.00
C ALA A 168 51.99 43.28 28.39
N LYS A 169 52.31 44.27 29.22
CA LYS A 169 52.50 45.67 28.81
C LYS A 169 53.80 46.22 29.34
N ILE A 170 54.61 46.79 28.46
CA ILE A 170 55.74 47.65 28.82
C ILE A 170 55.20 49.08 28.93
N HIS A 171 55.22 49.64 30.12
CA HIS A 171 54.90 51.05 30.35
C HIS A 171 56.03 51.94 29.89
N ASN A 172 55.69 53.07 29.25
CA ASN A 172 56.64 54.02 28.65
C ASN A 172 57.67 53.33 27.74
N PRO A 173 57.23 52.56 26.73
CA PRO A 173 58.16 51.84 25.87
C PRO A 173 59.03 52.83 25.10
N PRO A 174 60.37 52.71 25.14
CA PRO A 174 61.27 53.49 24.31
C PRO A 174 60.96 53.39 22.81
N THR A 175 61.27 54.46 22.09
CA THR A 175 61.28 54.52 20.63
C THR A 175 62.25 53.48 20.09
N GLY A 176 61.81 52.66 19.14
CA GLY A 176 62.66 51.63 18.55
C GLY A 176 63.00 50.48 19.52
N LEU A 177 62.15 50.25 20.53
CA LEU A 177 62.24 49.06 21.38
C LEU A 177 62.17 47.78 20.55
N HIS A 178 63.09 46.88 20.83
CA HIS A 178 63.16 45.52 20.33
C HIS A 178 63.10 44.54 21.49
N LEU A 179 62.28 43.50 21.34
CA LEU A 179 62.21 42.39 22.30
C LEU A 179 63.24 41.34 21.87
N ASP A 180 64.40 41.31 22.53
CA ASP A 180 65.53 40.45 22.16
C ASP A 180 65.34 39.03 22.64
N PHE A 181 64.88 38.87 23.88
CA PHE A 181 64.67 37.60 24.53
C PHE A 181 63.48 37.67 25.48
N TYR A 182 62.84 36.53 25.68
CA TYR A 182 61.77 36.37 26.64
C TYR A 182 61.84 34.98 27.26
N SER A 183 61.48 34.90 28.54
CA SER A 183 61.37 33.65 29.27
C SER A 183 60.27 33.79 30.30
N TYR A 184 59.83 32.66 30.82
CA TYR A 184 58.90 32.63 31.93
C TYR A 184 59.47 31.75 33.05
N GLN A 185 58.93 31.95 34.24
CA GLN A 185 59.12 31.07 35.37
C GLN A 185 57.75 30.61 35.83
N LEU A 186 57.52 29.30 35.92
CA LEU A 186 56.30 28.69 36.45
C LEU A 186 56.66 27.76 37.61
N GLY A 187 56.07 27.95 38.79
CA GLY A 187 56.35 27.10 39.96
C GLY A 187 57.82 27.11 40.39
N GLY A 188 58.55 28.19 40.12
CA GLY A 188 59.99 28.29 40.35
C GLY A 188 60.89 27.74 39.22
N GLU A 189 60.35 27.03 38.22
CA GLU A 189 61.12 26.49 37.09
C GLU A 189 61.12 27.45 35.89
N THR A 190 62.31 27.70 35.32
CA THR A 190 62.47 28.61 34.18
C THR A 190 62.25 27.88 32.85
N GLY A 191 61.30 28.36 32.06
CA GLY A 191 61.00 27.89 30.70
C GLY A 191 61.32 28.92 29.62
N THR A 192 61.73 28.44 28.45
CA THR A 192 61.97 29.28 27.25
C THR A 192 60.99 28.99 26.12
N ALA A 193 60.11 28.00 26.28
CA ALA A 193 59.06 27.66 25.33
C ALA A 193 57.85 28.59 25.47
N ILE A 194 58.05 29.86 25.11
CA ILE A 194 57.02 30.90 25.08
C ILE A 194 57.09 31.59 23.72
N THR A 195 55.97 32.08 23.21
CA THR A 195 55.95 32.89 21.98
C THR A 195 55.29 34.22 22.28
N CYS A 196 56.08 35.29 22.28
CA CYS A 196 55.58 36.65 22.47
C CYS A 196 55.53 37.40 21.14
N LYS A 197 54.38 38.02 20.83
CA LYS A 197 54.20 38.88 19.67
C LYS A 197 53.61 40.21 20.11
N GLU A 198 54.18 41.30 19.60
CA GLU A 198 53.62 42.62 19.85
C GLU A 198 52.24 42.72 19.17
N LYS A 199 51.22 43.15 19.92
CA LYS A 199 49.84 43.25 19.45
C LYS A 199 49.67 44.40 18.47
N HIS A 200 50.34 45.53 18.74
CA HIS A 200 50.39 46.72 17.90
C HIS A 200 51.80 47.31 17.95
N PRO A 201 52.46 47.58 16.81
CA PRO A 201 53.82 48.13 16.79
C PRO A 201 53.95 49.41 17.62
N GLY A 202 54.89 49.43 18.58
CA GLY A 202 55.18 50.57 19.43
C GLY A 202 54.21 50.79 20.60
N SER A 203 53.21 49.93 20.77
CA SER A 203 52.26 50.04 21.90
C SER A 203 52.84 49.53 23.22
N GLY A 204 53.90 48.74 23.15
CA GLY A 204 54.45 48.02 24.29
C GLY A 204 53.54 46.89 24.78
N LEU A 205 52.46 46.54 24.07
CA LEU A 205 51.57 45.42 24.39
C LEU A 205 52.00 44.16 23.68
N PHE A 206 52.27 43.09 24.43
CA PHE A 206 52.71 41.80 23.94
C PHE A 206 51.71 40.72 24.32
N ASN A 207 51.30 39.91 23.34
CA ASN A 207 50.57 38.68 23.58
C ASN A 207 51.56 37.52 23.59
N CYS A 208 51.69 36.86 24.73
CA CYS A 208 52.58 35.75 24.97
C CYS A 208 51.79 34.46 25.19
N THR A 209 52.20 33.40 24.51
CA THR A 209 51.64 32.06 24.69
C THR A 209 52.65 31.17 25.39
N VAL A 210 52.25 30.58 26.52
CA VAL A 210 53.04 29.61 27.32
C VAL A 210 52.37 28.24 27.26
N LEU A 211 53.18 27.19 27.14
CA LEU A 211 52.71 25.81 27.21
C LEU A 211 53.09 25.22 28.58
N VAL A 212 52.09 24.75 29.32
CA VAL A 212 52.26 24.02 30.57
C VAL A 212 52.28 22.52 30.25
N PRO A 213 53.39 21.81 30.46
CA PRO A 213 53.51 20.40 30.11
C PRO A 213 52.65 19.51 31.02
N GLU A 214 52.33 18.31 30.53
CA GLU A 214 51.68 17.26 31.31
C GLU A 214 52.46 16.95 32.61
N GLN A 215 51.74 16.69 33.69
CA GLN A 215 52.24 16.37 35.02
C GLN A 215 51.68 15.01 35.45
N PRO A 216 52.35 13.89 35.10
CA PRO A 216 51.83 12.55 35.40
C PRO A 216 51.78 12.25 36.92
N ASP A 217 52.57 12.96 37.73
CA ASP A 217 52.67 12.77 39.18
C ASP A 217 51.78 13.77 39.97
N CYS A 218 50.66 14.20 39.38
CA CYS A 218 49.73 15.15 39.98
C CYS A 218 49.00 14.53 41.20
N GLU A 219 49.21 15.05 42.40
CA GLU A 219 48.47 14.60 43.59
C GLU A 219 46.98 14.98 43.50
N SER A 220 46.11 14.27 44.25
CA SER A 220 44.66 14.56 44.35
C SER A 220 44.28 15.98 44.75
N SER A 221 45.17 16.73 45.39
CA SER A 221 44.97 18.15 45.69
C SER A 221 45.24 19.09 44.51
N GLY A 222 45.74 18.58 43.39
CA GLY A 222 46.26 19.38 42.29
C GLY A 222 47.60 20.03 42.57
N ILE A 223 48.14 20.68 41.54
CA ILE A 223 49.40 21.42 41.57
C ILE A 223 49.08 22.90 41.48
N ILE A 224 49.64 23.69 42.40
CA ILE A 224 49.58 25.15 42.34
C ILE A 224 50.97 25.63 41.92
N PHE A 225 51.06 26.16 40.71
CA PHE A 225 52.26 26.87 40.27
C PHE A 225 52.22 28.27 40.89
N ASP A 226 52.99 28.47 41.96
CA ASP A 226 53.21 29.77 42.58
C ASP A 226 54.59 30.34 42.21
N ASP A 227 54.85 31.59 42.60
CA ASP A 227 56.06 32.34 42.21
C ASP A 227 56.32 32.39 40.69
N ASN A 228 55.27 32.67 39.94
CA ASN A 228 55.33 32.76 38.49
C ASN A 228 55.80 34.15 38.03
N HIS A 229 56.70 34.21 37.05
CA HIS A 229 57.21 35.48 36.47
C HIS A 229 57.30 35.42 34.96
N LEU A 230 57.13 36.58 34.33
CA LEU A 230 57.45 36.81 32.92
C LEU A 230 58.65 37.75 32.85
N ASN A 231 59.71 37.32 32.16
CA ASN A 231 60.96 38.06 32.03
C ASN A 231 61.18 38.43 30.57
N PHE A 232 61.35 39.73 30.29
CA PHE A 232 61.69 40.27 28.98
C PHE A 232 63.09 40.88 29.02
N THR A 233 63.90 40.55 28.04
CA THR A 233 65.12 41.29 27.72
C THR A 233 64.81 42.16 26.50
N ILE A 234 64.86 43.47 26.69
CA ILE A 234 64.61 44.44 25.64
C ILE A 234 65.90 45.19 25.29
N SER A 235 66.04 45.59 24.04
CA SER A 235 67.03 46.57 23.60
C SER A 235 66.36 47.78 22.97
N PHE A 236 66.95 48.94 23.15
CA PHE A 236 66.48 50.17 22.52
C PHE A 236 67.64 51.16 22.31
N PRO A 237 67.51 52.10 21.36
CA PRO A 237 68.45 53.20 21.20
C PRO A 237 68.51 54.10 22.45
N ASP A 238 69.71 54.37 22.92
CA ASP A 238 70.04 55.36 23.95
C ASP A 238 71.07 56.32 23.34
N GLY A 239 70.57 57.25 22.53
CA GLY A 239 71.38 58.13 21.70
C GLY A 239 72.15 57.35 20.63
N SER A 240 73.49 57.47 20.61
CA SER A 240 74.36 56.72 19.71
C SER A 240 74.65 55.28 20.16
N ARG A 241 74.20 54.88 21.36
CA ARG A 241 74.40 53.55 21.92
C ARG A 241 73.10 52.74 21.88
N THR A 242 73.22 51.43 22.01
CA THR A 242 72.08 50.55 22.30
C THR A 242 72.16 50.17 23.77
N ARG A 243 71.04 50.31 24.49
CA ARG A 243 70.92 49.89 25.87
C ARG A 243 70.05 48.64 25.93
N THR A 244 70.46 47.67 26.75
CA THR A 244 69.71 46.44 27.01
C THR A 244 69.25 46.44 28.46
N MET A 245 68.00 46.03 28.68
CA MET A 245 67.39 45.95 30.00
C MET A 245 66.61 44.65 30.18
N GLU A 246 66.63 44.15 31.40
CA GLU A 246 65.78 43.04 31.83
C GLU A 246 64.60 43.59 32.63
N LEU A 247 63.40 43.23 32.21
CA LEU A 247 62.16 43.57 32.87
C LEU A 247 61.51 42.28 33.36
N SER A 248 60.96 42.31 34.56
CA SER A 248 60.27 41.17 35.16
C SER A 248 58.92 41.60 35.70
N ALA A 249 57.89 40.76 35.50
CA ALA A 249 56.56 40.97 36.04
C ALA A 249 56.00 39.67 36.62
N LYS A 250 55.39 39.77 37.81
CA LYS A 250 54.74 38.65 38.48
C LYS A 250 53.46 38.23 37.75
N LEU A 251 53.34 36.94 37.52
CA LEU A 251 52.11 36.29 37.05
C LEU A 251 51.29 35.81 38.27
N PRO A 252 49.96 35.70 38.17
CA PRO A 252 49.14 35.07 39.19
C PRO A 252 49.51 33.58 39.35
N ALA A 253 49.13 32.99 40.49
CA ALA A 253 49.23 31.55 40.67
C ALA A 253 48.32 30.83 39.66
N ILE A 254 48.82 29.75 39.06
CA ILE A 254 48.08 28.92 38.11
C ILE A 254 47.81 27.59 38.80
N THR A 255 46.57 27.12 38.77
CA THR A 255 46.16 25.88 39.44
C THR A 255 45.84 24.81 38.42
N LEU A 256 46.50 23.67 38.49
CA LEU A 256 46.23 22.49 37.69
C LEU A 256 45.52 21.44 38.54
N THR A 257 44.25 21.21 38.26
CA THR A 257 43.38 20.29 39.01
C THR A 257 43.31 18.95 38.28
N PRO A 258 43.60 17.81 38.94
CA PRO A 258 43.43 16.50 38.34
C PRO A 258 41.95 16.24 38.09
N ILE A 259 41.67 15.54 36.99
CA ILE A 259 40.36 14.97 36.71
C ILE A 259 40.53 13.47 36.56
N PHE A 260 39.48 12.71 36.88
CA PHE A 260 39.48 11.26 36.68
C PHE A 260 39.36 10.90 35.19
N HIS A 261 39.91 9.74 34.82
CA HIS A 261 39.94 9.21 33.46
C HIS A 261 39.34 7.82 33.42
N CYS A 262 38.05 7.78 33.08
CA CYS A 262 37.29 6.54 33.02
C CYS A 262 37.84 5.54 31.99
N GLY A 263 38.26 4.37 32.46
CA GLY A 263 38.68 3.21 31.66
C GLY A 263 40.19 2.96 31.58
N GLU A 264 41.02 3.81 32.20
CA GLU A 264 42.48 3.74 32.08
C GLU A 264 43.20 3.26 33.35
N TYR A 265 42.84 3.79 34.52
CA TYR A 265 43.62 3.62 35.76
C TYR A 265 42.89 2.88 36.89
N GLY A 266 41.70 2.33 36.61
CA GLY A 266 40.85 1.75 37.65
C GLY A 266 40.12 2.85 38.43
N CYS A 267 39.42 2.51 39.51
CA CYS A 267 38.53 3.47 40.18
C CYS A 267 39.32 4.51 40.99
N GLU A 268 39.41 5.73 40.47
CA GLU A 268 40.13 6.87 41.04
C GLU A 268 39.25 7.69 42.01
N THR A 269 38.81 7.04 43.08
CA THR A 269 37.88 7.63 44.06
C THR A 269 38.38 8.95 44.66
N GLU A 270 39.70 9.11 44.77
CA GLU A 270 40.39 10.30 45.24
C GLU A 270 40.20 11.53 44.33
N PHE A 271 39.91 11.32 43.04
CA PHE A 271 39.58 12.39 42.09
C PHE A 271 38.07 12.53 41.86
N GLY A 272 37.24 11.87 42.68
CA GLY A 272 35.78 11.93 42.62
C GLY A 272 35.15 10.92 41.67
N GLU A 273 35.91 9.99 41.11
CA GLU A 273 35.38 8.89 40.32
C GLU A 273 34.56 7.93 41.19
N ASN A 274 33.39 7.53 40.72
CA ASN A 274 32.47 6.63 41.40
C ASN A 274 31.57 5.92 40.38
N SER A 275 30.70 5.03 40.86
CA SER A 275 29.82 4.23 39.99
C SER A 275 28.82 5.05 39.17
N GLU A 276 28.49 6.28 39.58
CA GLU A 276 27.53 7.15 38.87
C GLU A 276 28.18 7.90 37.70
N ASN A 277 29.47 8.23 37.77
CA ASN A 277 30.18 8.99 36.74
C ASN A 277 31.22 8.17 35.96
N CYS A 278 31.63 6.99 36.44
CA CYS A 278 32.37 6.00 35.66
C CYS A 278 32.16 4.59 36.21
N CYS A 279 31.17 3.88 35.66
CA CYS A 279 30.95 2.48 36.07
C CYS A 279 32.00 1.52 35.50
N ILE A 280 32.74 1.91 34.47
CA ILE A 280 33.74 1.07 33.80
C ILE A 280 34.90 0.78 34.74
N ASP A 281 35.26 1.74 35.59
CA ASP A 281 36.36 1.61 36.51
C ASP A 281 35.90 1.36 37.95
N CYS A 282 34.81 1.97 38.40
CA CYS A 282 34.31 1.76 39.75
C CYS A 282 33.36 0.55 39.90
N GLY A 283 32.86 0.03 38.79
CA GLY A 283 31.83 -1.01 38.80
C GLY A 283 30.47 -0.49 39.28
N CYS A 284 29.46 -1.36 39.21
CA CYS A 284 28.11 -1.02 39.66
C CYS A 284 27.73 -1.72 40.97
N PRO A 285 26.75 -1.18 41.73
CA PRO A 285 26.16 -1.85 42.88
C PRO A 285 25.62 -3.26 42.53
N ALA A 286 25.46 -4.11 43.55
CA ALA A 286 24.97 -5.47 43.35
C ALA A 286 23.57 -5.50 42.71
N GLY A 287 23.42 -6.28 41.62
CA GLY A 287 22.18 -6.37 40.83
C GLY A 287 22.09 -5.38 39.67
N GLU A 288 23.16 -4.62 39.42
CA GLU A 288 23.34 -3.70 38.31
C GLU A 288 24.57 -4.09 37.50
N PHE A 289 24.60 -3.70 36.23
CA PHE A 289 25.76 -3.87 35.34
C PHE A 289 26.14 -2.55 34.69
N CYS A 290 27.39 -2.44 34.25
CA CYS A 290 27.88 -1.23 33.60
C CYS A 290 27.53 -1.26 32.11
N ASN A 291 26.55 -0.46 31.69
CA ASN A 291 26.17 -0.33 30.29
C ASN A 291 27.06 0.72 29.60
N TYR A 292 28.06 0.23 28.87
CA TYR A 292 29.11 1.06 28.26
C TYR A 292 29.08 1.02 26.73
N HIS A 293 29.32 2.18 26.10
CA HIS A 293 29.60 2.28 24.67
C HIS A 293 30.68 3.32 24.38
N PRO A 294 31.79 2.97 23.70
CA PRO A 294 32.97 3.84 23.56
C PRO A 294 32.70 5.21 22.92
N THR A 295 31.64 5.34 22.12
CA THR A 295 31.31 6.60 21.43
C THR A 295 30.01 7.25 21.90
N LEU A 296 29.08 6.51 22.52
CA LEU A 296 27.74 7.01 22.87
C LEU A 296 27.63 7.31 24.36
N ASP A 297 28.30 6.50 25.17
CA ASP A 297 28.38 6.65 26.62
C ASP A 297 29.77 6.15 27.06
N PRO A 298 30.81 6.99 26.86
CA PRO A 298 32.20 6.61 27.12
C PRO A 298 32.49 6.40 28.61
N TYR A 299 31.64 6.92 29.49
CA TYR A 299 31.77 6.78 30.94
C TYR A 299 30.98 5.57 31.48
N GLY A 300 29.95 5.16 30.73
CA GLY A 300 29.08 4.07 31.07
C GLY A 300 28.09 4.44 32.17
N THR A 301 26.91 3.83 32.11
CA THR A 301 25.85 4.04 33.09
C THR A 301 25.48 2.73 33.77
N CYS A 302 25.33 2.75 35.10
CA CYS A 302 24.81 1.58 35.82
C CYS A 302 23.32 1.38 35.55
N ILE A 303 22.97 0.19 35.05
CA ILE A 303 21.58 -0.21 34.79
C ILE A 303 21.26 -1.43 35.64
N LYS A 304 20.13 -1.39 36.33
CA LYS A 304 19.59 -2.55 37.06
C LYS A 304 19.24 -3.64 36.08
N GLU A 305 19.72 -4.85 36.34
CA GLU A 305 19.47 -5.97 35.43
C GLU A 305 17.96 -6.29 35.31
N ASN A 306 17.18 -5.99 36.36
CA ASN A 306 15.73 -6.20 36.38
C ASN A 306 14.93 -5.13 35.62
N ASP A 307 15.56 -4.03 35.22
CA ASP A 307 14.92 -2.98 34.44
C ASP A 307 14.97 -3.29 32.94
N ILE A 308 15.81 -4.22 32.50
CA ILE A 308 15.77 -4.76 31.14
C ILE A 308 14.54 -5.66 31.00
N LYS A 309 13.57 -5.25 30.18
CA LYS A 309 12.30 -5.95 30.03
C LYS A 309 11.93 -6.12 28.57
N LEU A 310 11.46 -7.32 28.23
CA LEU A 310 10.80 -7.56 26.95
C LEU A 310 9.34 -7.12 27.07
N VAL A 311 8.88 -6.28 26.16
CA VAL A 311 7.52 -5.74 26.12
C VAL A 311 6.88 -6.14 24.80
N ILE A 312 5.64 -6.63 24.86
CA ILE A 312 4.83 -6.92 23.67
C ILE A 312 4.03 -5.68 23.31
N ASP A 313 4.33 -5.09 22.15
CA ASP A 313 3.56 -3.99 21.58
C ASP A 313 2.27 -4.48 20.90
N SER A 314 2.35 -5.65 20.25
CA SER A 314 1.23 -6.25 19.56
C SER A 314 1.38 -7.77 19.53
N PRO A 315 0.31 -8.55 19.73
CA PRO A 315 -1.04 -8.11 20.05
C PRO A 315 -1.17 -7.63 21.52
N ALA A 316 -1.79 -6.47 21.73
CA ALA A 316 -2.13 -5.99 23.07
C ALA A 316 -3.47 -6.56 23.60
N SER A 317 -4.29 -7.13 22.71
CA SER A 317 -5.60 -7.69 23.02
C SER A 317 -5.71 -9.17 22.60
N PRO A 318 -6.64 -9.95 23.16
CA PRO A 318 -6.86 -11.34 22.78
C PRO A 318 -7.02 -11.51 21.26
N VAL A 319 -6.37 -12.53 20.70
CA VAL A 319 -6.40 -12.83 19.25
C VAL A 319 -7.34 -14.00 18.99
N THR A 320 -8.18 -13.90 17.96
CA THR A 320 -9.06 -14.99 17.54
C THR A 320 -8.77 -15.40 16.10
N PHE A 321 -8.53 -16.70 15.89
CA PHE A 321 -8.41 -17.32 14.57
C PHE A 321 -9.67 -18.11 14.23
N LYS A 322 -10.06 -18.09 12.95
CA LYS A 322 -11.33 -18.63 12.46
C LYS A 322 -11.34 -20.14 12.17
N THR A 323 -10.17 -20.76 12.12
CA THR A 323 -10.04 -22.20 11.95
C THR A 323 -8.98 -22.76 12.89
N CYS A 324 -9.22 -23.96 13.42
CA CYS A 324 -8.25 -24.74 14.17
C CYS A 324 -7.63 -25.90 13.37
N GLU A 325 -7.99 -26.06 12.09
CA GLU A 325 -7.52 -27.16 11.24
C GLU A 325 -6.15 -26.89 10.63
N THR A 326 -5.76 -25.62 10.53
CA THR A 326 -4.49 -25.18 9.97
C THR A 326 -3.61 -24.49 11.00
N ARG A 327 -2.33 -24.36 10.64
CA ARG A 327 -1.33 -23.68 11.45
C ARG A 327 -1.49 -22.18 11.25
N ASN A 328 -1.98 -21.47 12.28
CA ASN A 328 -2.23 -20.03 12.17
C ASN A 328 -0.95 -19.23 12.42
N ARG A 329 -0.78 -18.11 11.71
CA ARG A 329 0.33 -17.17 11.90
C ARG A 329 -0.10 -16.03 12.81
N LEU A 330 0.60 -15.89 13.93
CA LEU A 330 0.47 -14.78 14.86
C LEU A 330 1.64 -13.82 14.67
N ASN A 331 1.35 -12.59 14.25
CA ASN A 331 2.34 -11.53 14.20
C ASN A 331 2.47 -10.92 15.60
N VAL A 332 3.67 -11.00 16.17
CA VAL A 332 4.02 -10.43 17.46
C VAL A 332 5.03 -9.31 17.22
N LYS A 333 4.70 -8.08 17.62
CA LYS A 333 5.66 -6.98 17.69
C LYS A 333 6.09 -6.81 19.14
N ALA A 334 7.40 -6.83 19.37
CA ALA A 334 7.98 -6.67 20.70
C ALA A 334 9.15 -5.69 20.67
N HIS A 335 9.49 -5.10 21.81
CA HIS A 335 10.71 -4.32 21.99
C HIS A 335 11.32 -4.61 23.37
N ILE A 336 12.58 -4.22 23.55
CA ILE A 336 13.28 -4.34 24.83
C ILE A 336 13.42 -2.94 25.44
N GLU A 337 12.82 -2.74 26.62
CA GLU A 337 13.03 -1.53 27.42
C GLU A 337 14.40 -1.59 28.11
N ASN A 338 15.06 -0.44 28.24
CA ASN A 338 16.41 -0.31 28.82
C ASN A 338 17.44 -1.23 28.16
N THR A 339 17.42 -1.25 26.83
CA THR A 339 18.29 -2.09 26.01
C THR A 339 19.78 -1.73 26.23
N PRO A 340 20.65 -2.69 26.59
CA PRO A 340 22.08 -2.46 26.68
C PRO A 340 22.69 -2.11 25.32
N TYR A 341 23.69 -1.24 25.26
CA TYR A 341 24.28 -0.77 23.99
C TYR A 341 24.84 -1.89 23.12
N ASN A 342 25.49 -2.89 23.73
CA ASN A 342 26.14 -4.00 23.03
C ASN A 342 25.31 -5.30 23.06
N PHE A 343 23.98 -5.22 23.20
CA PHE A 343 23.18 -6.42 23.29
C PHE A 343 23.08 -7.17 21.95
N ARG A 344 22.93 -8.49 22.05
CA ARG A 344 22.63 -9.39 20.94
C ARG A 344 21.52 -10.33 21.36
N VAL A 345 20.65 -10.67 20.42
CA VAL A 345 19.66 -11.73 20.62
C VAL A 345 20.31 -13.03 20.14
N GLU A 346 20.54 -13.96 21.07
CA GLU A 346 21.15 -15.26 20.81
C GLU A 346 20.11 -16.26 20.30
N GLU A 347 18.96 -16.29 20.97
CA GLU A 347 17.87 -17.23 20.65
C GLU A 347 16.52 -16.61 21.02
N VAL A 348 15.49 -16.98 20.26
CA VAL A 348 14.10 -16.58 20.53
C VAL A 348 13.21 -17.80 20.50
N TYR A 349 12.32 -17.93 21.48
CA TYR A 349 11.35 -19.01 21.54
C TYR A 349 9.97 -18.53 21.97
N GLY A 350 8.94 -19.14 21.40
CA GLY A 350 7.55 -18.89 21.72
C GLY A 350 6.95 -20.05 22.51
N LYS A 351 6.01 -19.75 23.40
CA LYS A 351 5.14 -20.73 24.04
C LYS A 351 3.69 -20.39 23.73
N ILE A 352 2.93 -21.38 23.27
CA ILE A 352 1.48 -21.29 23.09
C ILE A 352 0.86 -22.34 24.01
N GLY A 353 0.10 -21.88 24.99
CA GLY A 353 -0.21 -22.74 26.13
C GLY A 353 1.08 -23.15 26.85
N ASN A 354 1.16 -24.44 27.17
CA ASN A 354 2.35 -25.03 27.78
C ASN A 354 3.33 -25.64 26.76
N ASN A 355 3.09 -25.45 25.46
CA ASN A 355 3.88 -26.07 24.39
C ASN A 355 4.78 -25.05 23.71
N LEU A 356 5.99 -25.50 23.32
CA LEU A 356 6.89 -24.71 22.48
C LEU A 356 6.26 -24.49 21.10
N ALA A 357 6.41 -23.28 20.57
CA ALA A 357 5.92 -22.88 19.27
C ALA A 357 7.07 -22.29 18.44
N ASP A 358 7.12 -22.65 17.16
CA ASP A 358 8.07 -22.04 16.23
C ASP A 358 7.79 -20.54 16.13
N ILE A 359 8.85 -19.75 16.27
CA ILE A 359 8.81 -18.29 16.18
C ILE A 359 9.99 -17.83 15.32
N PHE A 360 9.74 -16.88 14.44
CA PHE A 360 10.74 -16.29 13.56
C PHE A 360 10.70 -14.79 13.74
N CYS A 361 11.79 -14.19 14.21
CA CYS A 361 11.85 -12.76 14.51
C CYS A 361 12.82 -12.04 13.59
N GLU A 362 12.37 -10.90 13.07
CA GLU A 362 13.20 -9.97 12.32
C GLU A 362 13.36 -8.67 13.14
N LYS A 363 14.62 -8.25 13.33
CA LYS A 363 14.96 -6.96 13.93
C LYS A 363 14.54 -5.84 12.96
N LYS A 364 13.76 -4.85 13.45
CA LYS A 364 13.41 -3.63 12.71
C LYS A 364 13.73 -2.39 13.55
N GLY A 365 14.50 -1.47 12.98
CA GLY A 365 14.84 -0.18 13.58
C GLY A 365 16.33 0.12 13.61
N ASP A 366 16.67 1.40 13.68
CA ASP A 366 18.02 1.89 13.94
C ASP A 366 18.38 1.72 15.42
N GLU A 367 19.65 1.47 15.69
CA GLU A 367 20.20 1.16 17.02
C GLU A 367 19.93 2.26 18.07
N ASN A 368 19.55 3.47 17.63
CA ASN A 368 19.42 4.65 18.48
C ASN A 368 17.99 4.94 18.99
N ILE A 369 16.93 4.29 18.48
CA ILE A 369 15.51 4.66 18.81
C ILE A 369 14.74 3.49 19.47
N GLY A 370 15.45 2.54 20.06
CA GLY A 370 14.86 1.35 20.68
C GLY A 370 14.61 0.26 19.64
N ILE A 371 15.12 -0.94 19.93
CA ILE A 371 15.12 -2.04 18.97
C ILE A 371 13.78 -2.75 19.03
N THR A 372 13.04 -2.70 17.92
CA THR A 372 11.79 -3.44 17.78
C THR A 372 12.00 -4.73 17.00
N PHE A 373 11.24 -5.75 17.34
CA PHE A 373 11.28 -7.08 16.76
C PHE A 373 9.90 -7.41 16.21
N ASN A 374 9.85 -7.76 14.93
CA ASN A 374 8.65 -8.29 14.30
C ASN A 374 8.81 -9.81 14.21
N CYS A 375 8.07 -10.51 15.04
CA CYS A 375 8.06 -11.95 15.13
C CYS A 375 6.82 -12.55 14.48
N THR A 376 6.99 -13.65 13.75
CA THR A 376 5.90 -14.51 13.29
C THR A 376 5.95 -15.80 14.09
N MET A 377 4.93 -16.02 14.91
CA MET A 377 4.77 -17.17 15.77
C MET A 377 3.65 -18.06 15.26
N PHE A 378 3.80 -19.37 15.31
CA PHE A 378 2.84 -20.29 14.71
C PHE A 378 1.98 -21.03 15.73
N VAL A 379 0.67 -20.78 15.72
CA VAL A 379 -0.32 -21.51 16.51
C VAL A 379 -0.52 -22.91 15.91
N PRO A 380 -0.36 -23.99 16.70
CA PRO A 380 -0.51 -25.35 16.20
C PRO A 380 -1.95 -25.64 15.77
N LYS A 381 -2.11 -26.58 14.83
CA LYS A 381 -3.42 -27.14 14.49
C LYS A 381 -3.91 -28.06 15.61
N GLU A 382 -5.22 -28.09 15.84
CA GLU A 382 -5.83 -28.95 16.85
C GLU A 382 -6.34 -30.25 16.25
N SER A 383 -5.85 -31.38 16.74
CA SER A 383 -6.24 -32.71 16.24
C SER A 383 -7.72 -33.03 16.45
N LYS A 384 -8.37 -32.36 17.41
CA LYS A 384 -9.79 -32.54 17.74
C LYS A 384 -10.72 -31.53 17.06
N CYS A 385 -10.19 -30.69 16.16
CA CYS A 385 -10.96 -29.62 15.53
C CYS A 385 -12.20 -30.13 14.76
N SER A 386 -12.20 -31.39 14.29
CA SER A 386 -13.26 -31.98 13.47
C SER A 386 -14.26 -32.88 14.23
N VAL A 387 -14.20 -32.98 15.57
CA VAL A 387 -14.81 -34.13 16.28
C VAL A 387 -16.21 -33.90 16.88
N HIS A 388 -16.77 -32.69 17.05
CA HIS A 388 -18.23 -32.41 17.17
C HIS A 388 -18.52 -30.97 17.65
N PRO A 389 -19.34 -30.17 16.93
CA PRO A 389 -19.99 -28.98 17.47
C PRO A 389 -20.84 -29.33 18.72
N PRO A 390 -20.90 -28.48 19.76
CA PRO A 390 -20.86 -27.01 19.66
C PRO A 390 -19.60 -26.33 20.23
N ASN A 391 -18.59 -27.08 20.70
CA ASN A 391 -17.45 -26.51 21.42
C ASN A 391 -16.10 -26.65 20.69
N ASN A 392 -16.05 -26.37 19.38
CA ASN A 392 -14.81 -26.25 18.61
C ASN A 392 -14.10 -24.90 18.89
N ARG A 393 -13.91 -24.57 20.17
CA ARG A 393 -13.22 -23.37 20.64
C ARG A 393 -12.08 -23.80 21.54
N PHE A 394 -10.86 -23.56 21.10
CA PHE A 394 -9.65 -23.82 21.86
C PHE A 394 -9.08 -22.49 22.34
N ILE A 395 -8.81 -22.38 23.64
CA ILE A 395 -8.28 -21.16 24.25
C ILE A 395 -6.91 -21.51 24.82
N TYR A 396 -5.88 -20.87 24.27
CA TYR A 396 -4.52 -20.95 24.79
C TYR A 396 -4.30 -19.80 25.77
N ILE A 397 -4.00 -20.15 27.01
CA ILE A 397 -3.61 -19.26 28.11
C ILE A 397 -2.14 -19.52 28.46
N ASN A 398 -1.47 -18.59 29.15
CA ASN A 398 -0.03 -18.66 29.45
C ASN A 398 0.87 -18.66 28.20
N ASN A 399 0.44 -17.92 27.17
CA ASN A 399 1.25 -17.72 25.97
C ASN A 399 2.39 -16.76 26.31
N SER A 400 3.60 -17.02 25.85
CA SER A 400 4.73 -16.13 26.10
C SER A 400 5.71 -16.12 24.94
N VAL A 401 6.50 -15.05 24.88
CA VAL A 401 7.69 -14.96 24.03
C VAL A 401 8.87 -14.74 24.94
N SER A 402 9.93 -15.52 24.72
CA SER A 402 11.17 -15.44 25.48
C SER A 402 12.33 -15.13 24.55
N PHE A 403 13.15 -14.15 24.93
CA PHE A 403 14.35 -13.74 24.22
C PHE A 403 15.55 -14.06 25.10
N PHE A 404 16.46 -14.91 24.63
CA PHE A 404 17.79 -15.04 25.21
C PHE A 404 18.67 -13.96 24.62
N ILE A 405 19.06 -13.00 25.46
CA ILE A 405 19.95 -11.91 25.08
C ILE A 405 21.31 -12.09 25.73
N SER A 406 22.35 -11.62 25.05
CA SER A 406 23.69 -11.47 25.59
C SER A 406 24.13 -10.01 25.50
N TYR A 407 24.87 -9.51 26.48
CA TYR A 407 25.45 -8.16 26.46
C TYR A 407 26.73 -8.14 27.29
N ARG A 408 27.61 -7.17 27.04
CA ARG A 408 28.90 -7.05 27.73
C ARG A 408 28.80 -6.09 28.90
N ASP A 409 29.24 -6.53 30.07
CA ASP A 409 29.44 -5.65 31.22
C ASP A 409 30.73 -4.84 31.02
N GLY A 410 30.61 -3.51 31.04
CA GLY A 410 31.73 -2.58 30.84
C GLY A 410 32.87 -2.81 31.83
N LYS A 411 32.57 -3.07 33.11
CA LYS A 411 33.59 -3.21 34.16
C LYS A 411 34.39 -4.50 34.04
N THR A 412 33.69 -5.62 33.95
CA THR A 412 34.36 -6.94 33.94
C THR A 412 34.79 -7.37 32.54
N GLY A 413 34.26 -6.72 31.51
CA GLY A 413 34.41 -7.11 30.11
C GLY A 413 33.76 -8.46 29.77
N LYS A 414 33.04 -9.08 30.71
CA LYS A 414 32.40 -10.40 30.53
C LYS A 414 31.07 -10.25 29.81
N THR A 415 30.75 -11.24 28.97
CA THR A 415 29.43 -11.35 28.37
C THR A 415 28.46 -11.96 29.38
N LEU A 416 27.43 -11.21 29.75
CA LEU A 416 26.30 -11.66 30.54
C LEU A 416 25.20 -12.15 29.61
N THR A 417 24.51 -13.23 29.99
CA THR A 417 23.38 -13.78 29.25
C THR A 417 22.14 -13.82 30.14
N ARG A 418 20.99 -13.49 29.57
CA ARG A 418 19.72 -13.43 30.30
C ARG A 418 18.55 -13.81 29.41
N GLU A 419 17.56 -14.47 30.01
CA GLU A 419 16.26 -14.68 29.39
C GLU A 419 15.30 -13.55 29.78
N LEU A 420 14.70 -12.90 28.78
CA LEU A 420 13.60 -11.96 28.95
C LEU A 420 12.30 -12.62 28.52
N ILE A 421 11.28 -12.62 29.38
CA ILE A 421 10.00 -13.28 29.12
C ILE A 421 8.89 -12.23 29.12
N ALA A 422 8.09 -12.21 28.07
CA ALA A 422 6.88 -11.38 27.99
C ALA A 422 5.65 -12.25 27.73
N GLN A 423 4.56 -11.96 28.44
CA GLN A 423 3.31 -12.68 28.29
C GLN A 423 2.52 -12.13 27.10
N LEU A 424 1.98 -13.03 26.30
CA LEU A 424 1.03 -12.72 25.22
C LEU A 424 -0.40 -12.85 25.75
N PRO A 425 -1.35 -12.08 25.20
CA PRO A 425 -2.76 -12.23 25.57
C PRO A 425 -3.30 -13.62 25.17
N PRO A 426 -4.49 -14.01 25.69
CA PRO A 426 -5.13 -15.25 25.31
C PRO A 426 -5.34 -15.34 23.80
N ILE A 427 -5.04 -16.52 23.24
CA ILE A 427 -5.26 -16.82 21.82
C ILE A 427 -6.42 -17.80 21.75
N THR A 428 -7.45 -17.48 20.98
CA THR A 428 -8.58 -18.37 20.73
C THR A 428 -8.53 -18.85 19.29
N THR A 429 -8.63 -20.16 19.07
CA THR A 429 -8.93 -20.71 17.75
C THR A 429 -10.35 -21.26 17.80
N ILE A 430 -11.20 -20.82 16.86
CA ILE A 430 -12.53 -21.39 16.65
C ILE A 430 -12.56 -22.11 15.31
N GLN A 431 -13.55 -22.96 15.10
CA GLN A 431 -13.88 -23.50 13.78
C GLN A 431 -15.18 -22.84 13.29
N GLU A 432 -15.06 -21.78 12.49
CA GLU A 432 -16.19 -21.05 11.88
C GLU A 432 -16.74 -21.78 10.63
N TYR A 433 -15.90 -22.56 9.96
CA TYR A 433 -16.22 -23.24 8.70
C TYR A 433 -16.55 -24.73 8.91
N GLU A 434 -17.38 -25.31 8.03
CA GLU A 434 -17.61 -26.77 8.03
C GLU A 434 -16.28 -27.52 7.91
N SER A 435 -16.06 -28.52 8.77
CA SER A 435 -14.83 -29.29 8.74
C SER A 435 -14.77 -30.13 7.46
N MET A 436 -13.56 -30.48 7.02
CA MET A 436 -13.39 -31.39 5.87
C MET A 436 -14.12 -32.73 6.08
N TYR A 437 -14.22 -33.16 7.35
CA TYR A 437 -14.96 -34.35 7.74
C TYR A 437 -16.48 -34.18 7.52
N ASP A 438 -17.06 -33.04 7.91
CA ASP A 438 -18.49 -32.74 7.72
C ASP A 438 -18.85 -32.65 6.23
N ILE A 439 -17.97 -32.04 5.44
CA ILE A 439 -18.12 -31.94 3.98
C ILE A 439 -18.12 -33.34 3.34
N VAL A 440 -17.15 -34.19 3.65
CA VAL A 440 -17.06 -35.53 3.07
C VAL A 440 -18.21 -36.41 3.53
N THR A 441 -18.57 -36.38 4.82
CA THR A 441 -19.64 -37.23 5.36
C THR A 441 -21.03 -36.83 4.84
N SER A 442 -21.31 -35.53 4.70
CA SER A 442 -22.55 -35.04 4.11
C SER A 442 -22.68 -35.45 2.64
N SER A 443 -21.64 -35.27 1.83
CA SER A 443 -21.63 -35.69 0.43
C SER A 443 -21.71 -37.21 0.25
N VAL A 444 -21.04 -38.01 1.08
CA VAL A 444 -21.13 -39.48 1.02
C VAL A 444 -22.55 -39.95 1.34
N LYS A 445 -23.23 -39.31 2.30
CA LYS A 445 -24.64 -39.60 2.62
C LYS A 445 -25.56 -39.30 1.44
N GLU A 446 -25.32 -38.21 0.73
CA GLU A 446 -26.08 -37.81 -0.46
C GLU A 446 -25.83 -38.74 -1.66
N ILE A 447 -24.57 -39.10 -1.95
CA ILE A 447 -24.21 -40.09 -2.98
C ILE A 447 -24.89 -41.44 -2.69
N ARG A 448 -24.88 -41.88 -1.43
CA ARG A 448 -25.52 -43.14 -1.02
C ARG A 448 -27.03 -43.11 -1.22
N LYS A 449 -27.67 -41.97 -0.94
CA LYS A 449 -29.11 -41.77 -1.19
C LYS A 449 -29.44 -41.88 -2.68
N THR A 450 -28.69 -41.19 -3.54
CA THR A 450 -28.88 -41.22 -5.00
C THR A 450 -28.64 -42.61 -5.59
N LEU A 451 -27.66 -43.36 -5.06
CA LEU A 451 -27.41 -44.75 -5.45
C LEU A 451 -28.60 -45.66 -5.12
N TYR A 452 -29.19 -45.51 -3.93
CA TYR A 452 -30.37 -46.28 -3.54
C TYR A 452 -31.61 -45.93 -4.38
N GLU A 453 -31.84 -44.65 -4.68
CA GLU A 453 -32.91 -44.23 -5.60
C GLU A 453 -32.73 -44.83 -7.01
N THR A 454 -31.49 -44.94 -7.49
CA THR A 454 -31.18 -45.54 -8.79
C THR A 454 -31.43 -47.05 -8.80
N LEU A 455 -31.07 -47.76 -7.73
CA LEU A 455 -31.35 -49.19 -7.58
C LEU A 455 -32.85 -49.49 -7.50
N ASP A 456 -33.63 -48.62 -6.86
CA ASP A 456 -35.08 -48.77 -6.75
C ASP A 456 -35.78 -48.59 -8.10
N ILE A 457 -35.34 -47.61 -8.89
CA ILE A 457 -35.79 -47.41 -10.28
C ILE A 457 -35.48 -48.65 -11.13
N ALA A 458 -34.28 -49.21 -11.02
CA ALA A 458 -33.88 -50.41 -11.77
C ALA A 458 -34.73 -51.63 -11.41
N ASN A 459 -35.06 -51.82 -10.12
CA ASN A 459 -35.93 -52.92 -9.68
C ASN A 459 -37.38 -52.75 -10.18
N SER A 460 -37.96 -51.54 -10.10
CA SER A 460 -39.32 -51.29 -10.60
C SER A 460 -39.46 -51.53 -12.11
N LEU A 461 -38.35 -51.39 -12.85
CA LEU A 461 -38.32 -51.56 -14.28
C LEU A 461 -38.22 -53.04 -14.71
N MET A 462 -37.49 -53.87 -13.97
CA MET A 462 -37.48 -55.32 -14.23
C MET A 462 -38.89 -55.90 -14.11
N ASP A 463 -39.64 -55.43 -13.10
CA ASP A 463 -41.07 -55.76 -12.92
C ASP A 463 -41.95 -55.24 -14.07
N TRP A 464 -41.61 -54.10 -14.66
CA TRP A 464 -42.37 -53.54 -15.79
C TRP A 464 -42.08 -54.29 -17.09
N TYR A 465 -40.81 -54.64 -17.33
CA TYR A 465 -40.38 -55.37 -18.52
C TYR A 465 -40.99 -56.78 -18.56
N GLU A 466 -41.07 -57.45 -17.42
CA GLU A 466 -41.75 -58.74 -17.28
C GLU A 466 -43.24 -58.62 -17.62
N ARG A 467 -43.90 -57.52 -17.20
CA ARG A 467 -45.30 -57.22 -17.58
C ARG A 467 -45.47 -56.89 -19.06
N CYS A 468 -44.52 -56.19 -19.70
CA CYS A 468 -44.57 -55.90 -21.14
C CYS A 468 -44.52 -57.20 -21.96
N LEU A 469 -43.60 -58.11 -21.61
CA LEU A 469 -43.47 -59.41 -22.27
C LEU A 469 -44.68 -60.31 -22.04
N ASP A 470 -45.27 -60.30 -20.84
CA ASP A 470 -46.51 -61.04 -20.55
C ASP A 470 -47.71 -60.48 -21.35
N MET A 471 -47.78 -59.16 -21.50
CA MET A 471 -48.81 -58.51 -22.33
C MET A 471 -48.67 -58.86 -23.81
N VAL A 472 -47.46 -58.83 -24.37
CA VAL A 472 -47.18 -59.27 -25.76
C VAL A 472 -47.60 -60.73 -25.95
N LYS A 473 -47.24 -61.61 -25.02
CA LYS A 473 -47.66 -63.04 -25.05
C LYS A 473 -49.18 -63.19 -25.14
N LYS A 474 -49.93 -62.46 -24.30
CA LYS A 474 -51.40 -62.50 -24.29
C LYS A 474 -52.02 -61.98 -25.59
N PHE A 475 -51.46 -60.90 -26.16
CA PHE A 475 -51.95 -60.34 -27.43
C PHE A 475 -51.67 -61.23 -28.64
N VAL A 476 -50.50 -61.87 -28.70
CA VAL A 476 -50.20 -62.86 -29.75
C VAL A 476 -51.14 -64.07 -29.64
N TRP A 477 -51.46 -64.50 -28.42
CA TRP A 477 -52.41 -65.59 -28.19
C TRP A 477 -53.84 -65.21 -28.64
N LEU A 478 -54.27 -63.98 -28.33
CA LEU A 478 -55.54 -63.41 -28.80
C LEU A 478 -55.62 -63.27 -30.32
N SER A 479 -54.56 -62.82 -30.98
CA SER A 479 -54.55 -62.68 -32.44
C SER A 479 -54.59 -64.03 -33.14
N MET A 480 -53.92 -65.04 -32.58
CA MET A 480 -53.96 -66.42 -33.07
C MET A 480 -55.37 -67.01 -32.96
N ILE A 481 -56.08 -66.77 -31.85
CA ILE A 481 -57.48 -67.18 -31.75
C ILE A 481 -58.34 -66.47 -32.79
N ALA A 482 -58.26 -65.14 -32.88
CA ALA A 482 -59.08 -64.34 -33.78
C ALA A 482 -58.92 -64.73 -35.25
N THR A 483 -57.68 -65.05 -35.67
CA THR A 483 -57.38 -65.52 -37.03
C THR A 483 -57.89 -66.95 -37.26
N ILE A 484 -57.84 -67.83 -36.25
CA ILE A 484 -58.41 -69.17 -36.36
C ILE A 484 -59.94 -69.09 -36.46
N THR A 485 -60.63 -68.34 -35.59
CA THR A 485 -62.09 -68.18 -35.65
C THR A 485 -62.56 -67.55 -36.95
N SER A 486 -61.84 -66.57 -37.50
CA SER A 486 -62.21 -65.93 -38.77
C SER A 486 -62.10 -66.87 -39.97
N VAL A 487 -61.12 -67.77 -39.98
CA VAL A 487 -60.97 -68.82 -41.00
C VAL A 487 -62.10 -69.85 -40.90
N PHE A 488 -62.50 -70.24 -39.68
CA PHE A 488 -63.60 -71.18 -39.48
C PHE A 488 -64.96 -70.60 -39.94
N ILE A 489 -65.22 -69.31 -39.70
CA ILE A 489 -66.46 -68.64 -40.14
C ILE A 489 -66.51 -68.50 -41.67
N GLY A 490 -65.39 -68.21 -42.34
CA GLY A 490 -65.31 -68.12 -43.79
C GLY A 490 -65.51 -69.47 -44.52
N VAL A 491 -64.99 -70.56 -43.96
CA VAL A 491 -65.15 -71.92 -44.52
C VAL A 491 -66.58 -72.46 -44.28
N TRP A 492 -67.22 -72.09 -43.16
CA TRP A 492 -68.61 -72.48 -42.88
C TRP A 492 -69.64 -71.82 -43.81
N GLY A 493 -69.40 -70.58 -44.26
CA GLY A 493 -70.28 -69.89 -45.21
C GLY A 493 -70.25 -70.44 -46.64
N MET A 494 -69.14 -71.06 -47.08
CA MET A 494 -69.00 -71.62 -48.44
C MET A 494 -69.66 -72.99 -48.63
N LEU A 495 -69.97 -73.74 -47.56
CA LEU A 495 -70.44 -75.13 -47.65
C LEU A 495 -71.98 -75.32 -47.61
N GLY A 496 -72.76 -74.24 -47.74
CA GLY A 496 -74.17 -74.35 -48.14
C GLY A 496 -75.12 -75.09 -47.19
N PHE A 497 -74.96 -74.94 -45.86
CA PHE A 497 -75.93 -75.44 -44.87
C PHE A 497 -76.99 -74.38 -44.50
N PRO A 498 -78.25 -74.76 -44.19
CA PRO A 498 -79.30 -73.81 -43.86
C PRO A 498 -79.24 -73.36 -42.39
N LYS A 499 -79.51 -72.07 -42.16
CA LYS A 499 -79.86 -71.39 -40.90
C LYS A 499 -78.99 -71.73 -39.66
N ILE A 500 -78.09 -70.81 -39.34
CA ILE A 500 -77.55 -70.64 -37.98
C ILE A 500 -78.56 -69.81 -37.19
N GLU A 501 -79.18 -70.42 -36.18
CA GLU A 501 -79.87 -69.68 -35.12
C GLU A 501 -78.84 -68.97 -34.24
N ALA A 502 -79.18 -67.75 -33.83
CA ALA A 502 -78.29 -66.73 -33.30
C ALA A 502 -77.48 -67.13 -32.05
N LEU A 503 -76.26 -66.60 -31.93
CA LEU A 503 -75.55 -66.45 -30.66
C LEU A 503 -76.22 -65.31 -29.85
N PRO A 504 -76.38 -65.45 -28.51
CA PRO A 504 -77.41 -64.74 -27.74
C PRO A 504 -76.94 -63.38 -27.17
N PHE A 505 -76.34 -62.49 -27.97
CA PHE A 505 -75.82 -61.20 -27.46
C PHE A 505 -76.25 -59.94 -28.21
N PHE A 506 -77.20 -60.00 -29.15
CA PHE A 506 -77.68 -58.80 -29.85
C PHE A 506 -79.22 -58.75 -29.97
N ASP A 507 -79.77 -57.59 -29.64
CA ASP A 507 -81.21 -57.26 -29.60
C ASP A 507 -81.92 -57.41 -30.97
N GLU A 508 -83.22 -57.71 -30.91
CA GLU A 508 -84.04 -58.30 -31.97
C GLU A 508 -84.44 -57.39 -33.17
N GLU A 509 -83.84 -56.22 -33.37
CA GLU A 509 -84.38 -55.21 -34.30
C GLU A 509 -83.71 -55.08 -35.68
N TYR A 510 -82.73 -55.92 -36.03
CA TYR A 510 -82.07 -55.86 -37.35
C TYR A 510 -81.98 -57.23 -38.02
N LYS A 511 -83.06 -57.65 -38.69
CA LYS A 511 -83.05 -58.78 -39.63
C LYS A 511 -83.26 -58.27 -41.07
N GLY A 512 -82.19 -58.29 -41.87
CA GLY A 512 -82.34 -58.38 -43.33
C GLY A 512 -81.20 -57.82 -44.18
N GLN A 513 -80.13 -58.59 -44.40
CA GLN A 513 -79.57 -58.96 -45.72
C GLN A 513 -78.35 -59.88 -45.56
N PRO A 514 -78.18 -60.93 -46.39
CA PRO A 514 -77.05 -61.85 -46.29
C PRO A 514 -75.76 -61.22 -46.84
N TRP A 515 -74.67 -61.29 -46.07
CA TRP A 515 -73.34 -60.88 -46.50
C TRP A 515 -72.85 -61.79 -47.63
N THR A 516 -72.28 -61.21 -48.67
CA THR A 516 -71.69 -62.02 -49.75
C THR A 516 -70.32 -62.52 -49.31
N GLY A 517 -69.85 -63.64 -49.86
CA GLY A 517 -68.52 -64.20 -49.53
C GLY A 517 -67.34 -63.25 -49.81
N ARG A 518 -67.56 -62.17 -50.56
CA ARG A 518 -66.58 -61.10 -50.81
C ARG A 518 -66.45 -60.17 -49.59
N ASP A 519 -67.56 -59.85 -48.94
CA ASP A 519 -67.60 -58.93 -47.78
C ASP A 519 -66.90 -59.54 -46.56
N VAL A 520 -67.01 -60.86 -46.40
CA VAL A 520 -66.31 -61.61 -45.34
C VAL A 520 -64.79 -61.67 -45.60
N ALA A 521 -64.36 -61.83 -46.86
CA ALA A 521 -62.93 -61.90 -47.19
C ALA A 521 -62.21 -60.56 -46.97
N GLU A 522 -62.86 -59.43 -47.28
CA GLU A 522 -62.33 -58.08 -47.06
C GLU A 522 -62.29 -57.70 -45.57
N PHE A 523 -63.30 -58.12 -44.79
CA PHE A 523 -63.28 -57.97 -43.33
C PHE A 523 -62.14 -58.75 -42.68
N VAL A 524 -61.92 -60.01 -43.07
CA VAL A 524 -60.85 -60.86 -42.50
C VAL A 524 -59.45 -60.35 -42.86
N THR A 525 -59.26 -59.84 -44.08
CA THR A 525 -57.99 -59.20 -44.45
C THR A 525 -57.79 -57.86 -43.73
N GLY A 526 -58.82 -57.04 -43.55
CA GLY A 526 -58.74 -55.82 -42.74
C GLY A 526 -58.37 -56.08 -41.28
N VAL A 527 -59.00 -57.08 -40.64
CA VAL A 527 -58.73 -57.46 -39.24
C VAL A 527 -57.32 -58.04 -39.06
N SER A 528 -56.87 -58.96 -39.93
CA SER A 528 -55.51 -59.52 -39.83
C SER A 528 -54.40 -58.47 -40.00
N THR A 529 -54.59 -57.52 -40.92
CA THR A 529 -53.63 -56.42 -41.13
C THR A 529 -53.60 -55.47 -39.93
N ALA A 530 -54.75 -55.18 -39.34
CA ALA A 530 -54.87 -54.36 -38.14
C ALA A 530 -54.20 -54.99 -36.91
N PHE A 531 -54.39 -56.30 -36.70
CA PHE A 531 -53.75 -57.01 -35.59
C PHE A 531 -52.23 -57.15 -35.76
N GLY A 532 -51.75 -57.36 -36.99
CA GLY A 532 -50.31 -57.37 -37.28
C GLY A 532 -49.64 -56.03 -36.92
N SER A 533 -50.31 -54.92 -37.21
CA SER A 533 -49.84 -53.58 -36.84
C SER A 533 -49.93 -53.29 -35.33
N ILE A 534 -50.93 -53.82 -34.61
CA ILE A 534 -51.01 -53.68 -33.14
C ILE A 534 -49.84 -54.38 -32.45
N VAL A 535 -49.49 -55.59 -32.88
CA VAL A 535 -48.34 -56.31 -32.29
C VAL A 535 -47.03 -55.56 -32.55
N ASP A 536 -46.86 -55.00 -33.75
CA ASP A 536 -45.71 -54.14 -34.08
C ASP A 536 -45.65 -52.89 -33.19
N VAL A 537 -46.79 -52.24 -32.93
CA VAL A 537 -46.89 -51.10 -32.01
C VAL A 537 -46.48 -51.49 -30.58
N ILE A 538 -46.94 -52.64 -30.06
CA ILE A 538 -46.60 -53.08 -28.70
C ILE A 538 -45.10 -53.43 -28.61
N MET A 539 -44.54 -54.09 -29.63
CA MET A 539 -43.09 -54.40 -29.68
C MET A 539 -42.25 -53.12 -29.69
N LYS A 540 -42.61 -52.14 -30.53
CA LYS A 540 -41.95 -50.83 -30.55
C LYS A 540 -42.17 -50.03 -29.26
N TYR A 541 -43.30 -50.22 -28.58
CA TYR A 541 -43.53 -49.62 -27.27
C TYR A 541 -42.63 -50.22 -26.17
N CYS A 542 -42.43 -51.55 -26.16
CA CYS A 542 -41.45 -52.17 -25.25
C CYS A 542 -40.01 -51.71 -25.60
N GLU A 543 -39.68 -51.48 -26.88
CA GLU A 543 -38.38 -50.93 -27.31
C GLU A 543 -38.20 -49.47 -26.85
N LEU A 544 -39.24 -48.64 -26.98
CA LEU A 544 -39.26 -47.25 -26.49
C LEU A 544 -39.04 -47.19 -24.98
N ALA A 545 -39.68 -48.08 -24.22
CA ALA A 545 -39.49 -48.14 -22.77
C ALA A 545 -38.08 -48.57 -22.37
N SER A 546 -37.47 -49.51 -23.09
CA SER A 546 -36.05 -49.87 -22.93
C SER A 546 -35.14 -48.67 -23.18
N LYS A 547 -35.43 -47.85 -24.19
CA LYS A 547 -34.68 -46.63 -24.49
C LYS A 547 -34.90 -45.50 -23.48
N MET A 548 -36.10 -45.35 -22.93
CA MET A 548 -36.39 -44.44 -21.82
C MET A 548 -35.63 -44.85 -20.54
N TYR A 549 -35.38 -46.15 -20.34
CA TYR A 549 -34.55 -46.62 -19.24
C TYR A 549 -33.07 -46.32 -19.46
N GLU A 550 -32.54 -46.54 -20.67
CA GLU A 550 -31.18 -46.13 -21.04
C GLU A 550 -30.97 -44.63 -20.77
N LEU A 551 -31.99 -43.82 -21.06
CA LEU A 551 -32.02 -42.39 -20.74
C LEU A 551 -31.97 -42.13 -19.24
N ASN A 552 -32.78 -42.82 -18.43
CA ASN A 552 -32.86 -42.60 -16.99
C ASN A 552 -31.55 -43.02 -16.27
N LEU A 553 -30.93 -44.13 -16.69
CA LEU A 553 -29.59 -44.52 -16.21
C LEU A 553 -28.51 -43.49 -16.56
N LYS A 554 -28.57 -42.91 -17.76
CA LYS A 554 -27.67 -41.82 -18.17
C LYS A 554 -27.88 -40.56 -17.32
N VAL A 555 -29.13 -40.20 -17.02
CA VAL A 555 -29.47 -39.07 -16.13
C VAL A 555 -28.94 -39.30 -14.71
N GLN A 556 -29.09 -40.51 -14.16
CA GLN A 556 -28.58 -40.83 -12.83
C GLN A 556 -27.04 -40.83 -12.78
N ARG A 557 -26.38 -41.30 -13.85
CA ARG A 557 -24.91 -41.17 -14.00
C ARG A 557 -24.48 -39.70 -13.95
N ILE A 558 -25.19 -38.82 -14.66
CA ILE A 558 -24.92 -37.37 -14.65
C ILE A 558 -25.10 -36.80 -13.24
N LYS A 559 -26.16 -37.17 -12.51
CA LYS A 559 -26.38 -36.73 -11.12
C LYS A 559 -25.25 -37.17 -10.19
N MET A 560 -24.80 -38.42 -10.31
CA MET A 560 -23.70 -38.92 -9.48
C MET A 560 -22.38 -38.19 -9.75
N GLU A 561 -22.09 -37.89 -11.03
CA GLU A 561 -20.91 -37.11 -11.40
C GLU A 561 -21.04 -35.63 -10.98
N GLN A 562 -22.24 -35.06 -11.00
CA GLN A 562 -22.51 -33.74 -10.46
C GLN A 562 -22.25 -33.68 -8.95
N GLU A 563 -22.63 -34.71 -8.18
CA GLU A 563 -22.31 -34.77 -6.74
C GLU A 563 -20.82 -34.97 -6.47
N LYS A 564 -20.10 -35.75 -7.29
CA LYS A 564 -18.63 -35.83 -7.20
C LYS A 564 -17.97 -34.48 -7.46
N MET A 565 -18.45 -33.75 -8.46
CA MET A 565 -17.98 -32.41 -8.77
C MET A 565 -18.28 -31.43 -7.62
N ASN A 566 -19.48 -31.49 -7.03
CA ASN A 566 -19.87 -30.69 -5.87
C ASN A 566 -18.98 -30.97 -4.64
N LEU A 567 -18.69 -32.25 -4.35
CA LEU A 567 -17.76 -32.64 -3.30
C LEU A 567 -16.34 -32.11 -3.57
N CYS A 568 -15.84 -32.24 -4.80
CA CYS A 568 -14.53 -31.74 -5.19
C CYS A 568 -14.44 -30.21 -5.00
N ILE A 569 -15.46 -29.46 -5.46
CA ILE A 569 -15.55 -28.01 -5.27
C ILE A 569 -15.57 -27.66 -3.78
N LYS A 570 -16.41 -28.30 -2.97
CA LYS A 570 -16.47 -28.05 -1.52
C LYS A 570 -15.15 -28.36 -0.81
N MET A 571 -14.44 -29.42 -1.21
CA MET A 571 -13.11 -29.74 -0.65
C MET A 571 -12.08 -28.66 -0.98
N TRP A 572 -12.04 -28.16 -2.21
CA TRP A 572 -11.13 -27.08 -2.60
C TRP A 572 -11.53 -25.74 -1.99
N GLN A 573 -12.83 -25.45 -1.89
CA GLN A 573 -13.34 -24.27 -1.19
C GLN A 573 -12.94 -24.30 0.29
N HIS A 574 -13.10 -25.44 0.96
CA HIS A 574 -12.62 -25.61 2.32
C HIS A 574 -11.10 -25.42 2.45
N THR A 575 -10.32 -25.92 1.48
CA THR A 575 -8.86 -25.72 1.45
C THR A 575 -8.49 -24.23 1.26
N LEU A 576 -9.29 -23.47 0.51
CA LEU A 576 -9.16 -22.02 0.37
C LEU A 576 -9.54 -21.31 1.68
N ASP A 577 -10.70 -21.62 2.25
CA ASP A 577 -11.25 -20.98 3.45
C ASP A 577 -10.37 -21.21 4.69
N THR A 578 -9.72 -22.38 4.79
CA THR A 578 -8.78 -22.71 5.87
C THR A 578 -7.37 -22.14 5.66
N GLY A 579 -7.11 -21.47 4.54
CA GLY A 579 -5.79 -20.91 4.20
C GLY A 579 -4.76 -21.95 3.73
N GLY A 580 -5.17 -23.17 3.40
CA GLY A 580 -4.28 -24.20 2.84
C GLY A 580 -3.65 -23.81 1.48
N CYS A 581 -4.21 -22.80 0.83
CA CYS A 581 -3.78 -22.28 -0.47
C CYS A 581 -2.93 -21.01 -0.41
N THR A 582 -2.49 -20.56 0.76
CA THR A 582 -1.67 -19.34 0.88
C THR A 582 -0.39 -19.44 0.02
N ASN A 583 -0.18 -18.47 -0.87
CA ASN A 583 0.88 -18.42 -1.90
C ASN A 583 0.76 -19.45 -3.04
N ARG A 584 -0.37 -20.15 -3.15
CA ARG A 584 -0.71 -21.10 -4.23
C ARG A 584 -2.17 -20.94 -4.67
N GLU A 585 -2.70 -19.73 -4.54
CA GLU A 585 -4.10 -19.42 -4.80
C GLU A 585 -4.47 -19.81 -6.23
N GLU A 586 -3.65 -19.43 -7.21
CA GLU A 586 -3.86 -19.80 -8.63
C GLU A 586 -3.88 -21.30 -8.86
N SER A 587 -3.01 -22.06 -8.19
CA SER A 587 -2.97 -23.52 -8.31
C SER A 587 -4.21 -24.15 -7.68
N CYS A 588 -4.67 -23.67 -6.52
CA CYS A 588 -5.89 -24.15 -5.90
C CYS A 588 -7.13 -23.81 -6.72
N PHE A 589 -7.20 -22.61 -7.28
CA PHE A 589 -8.26 -22.23 -8.22
C PHE A 589 -8.23 -23.10 -9.48
N ALA A 590 -7.05 -23.38 -10.03
CA ALA A 590 -6.90 -24.29 -11.17
C ALA A 590 -7.35 -25.73 -10.81
N SER A 591 -7.01 -26.23 -9.62
CA SER A 591 -7.48 -27.54 -9.16
C SER A 591 -9.00 -27.57 -8.93
N MET A 592 -9.59 -26.49 -8.41
CA MET A 592 -11.05 -26.35 -8.29
C MET A 592 -11.71 -26.27 -9.67
N ALA A 593 -11.11 -25.59 -10.64
CA ALA A 593 -11.58 -25.56 -12.02
C ALA A 593 -11.47 -26.95 -12.69
N ASN A 594 -10.40 -27.70 -12.40
CA ASN A 594 -10.22 -29.07 -12.87
C ASN A 594 -11.22 -30.08 -12.25
N CYS A 595 -11.86 -29.74 -11.13
CA CYS A 595 -12.98 -30.53 -10.62
C CYS A 595 -14.18 -30.52 -11.58
N VAL A 596 -14.28 -29.50 -12.45
CA VAL A 596 -15.35 -29.32 -13.42
C VAL A 596 -14.87 -29.78 -14.80
N ASP A 597 -15.08 -31.05 -15.12
CA ASP A 597 -14.78 -31.58 -16.45
C ASP A 597 -15.93 -31.26 -17.43
N PHE A 598 -15.86 -30.05 -18.00
CA PHE A 598 -16.81 -29.60 -19.02
C PHE A 598 -16.83 -30.50 -20.26
N THR A 599 -15.73 -31.19 -20.56
CA THR A 599 -15.61 -32.13 -21.69
C THR A 599 -16.54 -33.32 -21.49
N ASN A 600 -16.55 -33.89 -20.28
CA ASN A 600 -17.46 -34.99 -19.96
C ASN A 600 -18.92 -34.55 -19.95
N VAL A 601 -19.20 -33.34 -19.45
CA VAL A 601 -20.57 -32.76 -19.45
C VAL A 601 -21.09 -32.58 -20.88
N GLU A 602 -20.27 -32.08 -21.80
CA GLU A 602 -20.63 -31.96 -23.23
C GLU A 602 -20.85 -33.34 -23.87
N THR A 603 -19.99 -34.30 -23.54
CA THR A 603 -20.10 -35.69 -24.04
C THR A 603 -21.38 -36.35 -23.55
N TRP A 604 -21.72 -36.20 -22.27
CA TRP A 604 -22.96 -36.73 -21.69
C TRP A 604 -24.21 -36.05 -22.24
N SER A 605 -24.17 -34.73 -22.44
CA SER A 605 -25.27 -33.97 -23.07
C SER A 605 -25.51 -34.44 -24.52
N ASN A 606 -24.42 -34.63 -25.28
CA ASN A 606 -24.49 -35.15 -26.64
C ASN A 606 -25.01 -36.59 -26.69
N GLU A 607 -24.61 -37.47 -25.77
CA GLU A 607 -25.14 -38.83 -25.63
C GLU A 607 -26.62 -38.83 -25.25
N LEU A 608 -27.03 -37.99 -24.30
CA LEU A 608 -28.42 -37.84 -23.88
C LEU A 608 -29.29 -37.36 -25.05
N SER A 609 -28.83 -36.35 -25.79
CA SER A 609 -29.48 -35.83 -26.99
C SER A 609 -29.60 -36.89 -28.09
N ARG A 610 -28.58 -37.72 -28.29
CA ARG A 610 -28.64 -38.87 -29.22
C ARG A 610 -29.68 -39.91 -28.78
N THR A 611 -29.70 -40.29 -27.50
CA THR A 611 -30.70 -41.24 -26.98
C THR A 611 -32.12 -40.69 -27.05
N LEU A 612 -32.32 -39.38 -26.81
CA LEU A 612 -33.61 -38.69 -27.00
C LEU A 612 -34.05 -38.70 -28.47
N ARG A 613 -33.14 -38.43 -29.41
CA ARG A 613 -33.45 -38.50 -30.85
C ARG A 613 -33.84 -39.91 -31.28
N GLN A 614 -33.11 -40.94 -30.82
CA GLN A 614 -33.46 -42.34 -31.08
C GLN A 614 -34.82 -42.72 -30.48
N SER A 615 -35.14 -42.23 -29.29
CA SER A 615 -36.44 -42.46 -28.66
C SER A 615 -37.57 -41.77 -29.46
N SER A 616 -37.31 -40.57 -29.97
CA SER A 616 -38.27 -39.82 -30.80
C SER A 616 -38.52 -40.49 -32.15
N SER A 617 -37.52 -41.11 -32.77
CA SER A 617 -37.72 -41.87 -34.01
C SER A 617 -38.54 -43.13 -33.77
N ILE A 618 -38.34 -43.83 -32.65
CA ILE A 618 -39.17 -45.00 -32.28
C ILE A 618 -40.63 -44.56 -32.02
N ALA A 619 -40.84 -43.39 -31.40
CA ALA A 619 -42.19 -42.85 -31.20
C ALA A 619 -42.88 -42.45 -32.52
N ALA A 620 -42.15 -41.87 -33.48
CA ALA A 620 -42.66 -41.57 -34.81
C ALA A 620 -43.03 -42.86 -35.57
N ASP A 621 -42.22 -43.89 -35.44
CA ASP A 621 -42.46 -45.23 -35.99
C ASP A 621 -43.71 -45.89 -35.39
N ILE A 622 -43.96 -45.72 -34.08
CA ILE A 622 -45.20 -46.17 -33.43
C ILE A 622 -46.41 -45.46 -34.02
N ALA A 623 -46.31 -44.14 -34.27
CA ALA A 623 -47.39 -43.38 -34.89
C ALA A 623 -47.67 -43.82 -36.34
N ASP A 624 -46.65 -44.18 -37.12
CA ASP A 624 -46.82 -44.74 -38.47
C ASP A 624 -47.45 -46.14 -38.44
N SER A 625 -47.03 -47.01 -37.52
CA SER A 625 -47.64 -48.34 -37.34
C SER A 625 -49.09 -48.26 -36.85
N LEU A 626 -49.42 -47.29 -35.99
CA LEU A 626 -50.81 -46.98 -35.60
C LEU A 626 -51.63 -46.44 -36.78
N GLY A 627 -51.03 -45.62 -37.66
CA GLY A 627 -51.66 -45.15 -38.88
C GLY A 627 -51.99 -46.29 -39.86
N LYS A 628 -51.12 -47.31 -39.94
CA LYS A 628 -51.36 -48.54 -40.72
C LYS A 628 -52.44 -49.41 -40.10
N ALA A 629 -52.46 -49.57 -38.76
CA ALA A 629 -53.53 -50.25 -38.06
C ALA A 629 -54.89 -49.57 -38.29
N GLY A 630 -54.92 -48.24 -38.22
CA GLY A 630 -56.11 -47.42 -38.47
C GLY A 630 -56.65 -47.56 -39.89
N LYS A 631 -55.78 -47.70 -40.91
CA LYS A 631 -56.21 -48.02 -42.28
C LYS A 631 -56.78 -49.44 -42.41
N GLY A 632 -56.20 -50.42 -41.71
CA GLY A 632 -56.74 -51.79 -41.66
C GLY A 632 -58.14 -51.86 -41.07
N PHE A 633 -58.36 -51.19 -39.93
CA PHE A 633 -59.69 -51.04 -39.32
C PHE A 633 -60.65 -50.22 -40.18
N GLY A 634 -60.16 -49.12 -40.78
CA GLY A 634 -60.96 -48.28 -41.67
C GLY A 634 -61.51 -49.04 -42.87
N THR A 635 -60.77 -50.03 -43.40
CA THR A 635 -61.23 -50.87 -44.51
C THR A 635 -62.29 -51.90 -44.06
N ALA A 636 -62.18 -52.44 -42.85
CA ALA A 636 -63.17 -53.35 -42.27
C ALA A 636 -64.47 -52.64 -41.83
N ILE A 637 -64.38 -51.35 -41.49
CA ILE A 637 -65.51 -50.50 -41.09
C ILE A 637 -66.23 -49.93 -42.32
N HIS A 638 -65.52 -49.64 -43.42
CA HIS A 638 -66.14 -49.11 -44.65
C HIS A 638 -67.11 -50.08 -45.35
N THR A 639 -66.92 -51.40 -45.23
CA THR A 639 -67.87 -52.43 -45.74
C THR A 639 -69.12 -52.56 -44.85
N TRP A 640 -69.06 -52.04 -43.63
CA TRP A 640 -70.17 -52.04 -42.66
C TRP A 640 -71.03 -50.76 -42.76
N GLU A 641 -70.48 -49.66 -43.29
CA GLU A 641 -71.11 -48.33 -43.32
C GLU A 641 -71.93 -47.98 -44.59
N GLU A 642 -71.97 -48.80 -45.65
CA GLU A 642 -72.88 -48.56 -46.81
C GLU A 642 -74.36 -48.95 -46.54
N ALA A 643 -74.70 -49.46 -45.35
CA ALA A 643 -76.07 -49.79 -44.92
C ALA A 643 -76.74 -48.78 -43.95
N SER A 644 -76.08 -47.69 -43.56
CA SER A 644 -76.73 -46.66 -42.73
C SER A 644 -76.14 -45.27 -42.96
N LEU A 645 -76.85 -44.52 -43.80
CA LEU A 645 -76.73 -43.11 -44.18
C LEU A 645 -76.00 -42.15 -43.21
N GLY A 646 -75.17 -41.24 -43.78
CA GLY A 646 -75.25 -39.81 -43.41
C GLY A 646 -73.97 -38.98 -43.25
N ARG A 647 -73.27 -38.68 -44.36
CA ARG A 647 -72.41 -37.48 -44.69
C ARG A 647 -71.64 -36.71 -43.58
N TYR A 648 -70.31 -36.85 -43.69
CA TYR A 648 -69.14 -35.97 -43.41
C TYR A 648 -69.30 -34.57 -42.77
N VAL A 649 -68.35 -34.21 -41.87
CA VAL A 649 -67.43 -33.03 -42.01
C VAL A 649 -66.12 -33.28 -41.24
N TRP A 650 -64.99 -32.90 -41.85
CA TRP A 650 -63.62 -32.87 -41.29
C TRP A 650 -63.29 -31.49 -40.71
N ILE A 651 -62.46 -31.41 -39.67
CA ILE A 651 -61.66 -30.21 -39.40
C ILE A 651 -60.20 -30.51 -39.75
N THR A 652 -59.77 -29.93 -40.86
CA THR A 652 -58.38 -29.82 -41.32
C THR A 652 -58.03 -28.34 -41.27
N VAL A 653 -57.01 -27.95 -40.50
CA VAL A 653 -56.41 -26.62 -40.66
C VAL A 653 -55.40 -26.71 -41.79
N LYS A 654 -55.79 -26.16 -42.96
CA LYS A 654 -54.88 -25.91 -44.09
C LYS A 654 -54.32 -24.50 -43.95
N CYS A 655 -53.01 -24.35 -44.07
CA CYS A 655 -52.43 -23.12 -44.60
C CYS A 655 -53.00 -22.89 -46.00
N GLY A 656 -53.52 -21.69 -46.25
CA GLY A 656 -54.14 -21.33 -47.53
C GLY A 656 -53.18 -21.54 -48.70
N LYS A 657 -53.73 -22.04 -49.80
CA LYS A 657 -53.08 -22.10 -51.10
C LYS A 657 -53.62 -20.94 -51.94
N TYR A 658 -52.78 -19.97 -52.26
CA TYR A 658 -52.70 -19.45 -53.62
C TYR A 658 -51.22 -19.50 -54.01
N ASP A 659 -50.98 -20.37 -55.01
CA ASP A 659 -49.78 -20.60 -55.82
C ASP A 659 -48.40 -20.25 -55.25
N LEU A 660 -47.74 -21.26 -54.68
CA LEU A 660 -46.29 -21.37 -54.76
C LEU A 660 -45.89 -22.78 -55.19
N SER A 661 -45.05 -22.82 -56.22
CA SER A 661 -44.38 -23.97 -56.82
C SER A 661 -43.47 -24.68 -55.81
N PRO A 662 -43.07 -25.95 -56.05
CA PRO A 662 -42.28 -26.73 -55.10
C PRO A 662 -40.86 -26.16 -54.98
N GLY A 663 -40.52 -25.62 -53.80
CA GLY A 663 -39.19 -25.07 -53.51
C GLY A 663 -39.06 -24.22 -52.25
N GLU A 664 -40.16 -23.72 -51.67
CA GLU A 664 -40.08 -22.77 -50.54
C GLU A 664 -41.07 -23.12 -49.41
N SER A 665 -40.53 -23.23 -48.19
CA SER A 665 -41.26 -22.98 -46.95
C SER A 665 -40.41 -22.08 -46.06
N CYS A 666 -41.11 -21.26 -45.29
CA CYS A 666 -40.71 -19.96 -44.80
C CYS A 666 -39.54 -19.97 -43.80
N CYS A 667 -38.56 -19.12 -44.09
CA CYS A 667 -37.46 -18.68 -43.22
C CYS A 667 -36.36 -19.71 -42.88
N LYS A 668 -35.40 -19.83 -43.81
CA LYS A 668 -33.98 -20.05 -43.49
C LYS A 668 -33.33 -18.71 -43.15
N TYR A 669 -32.42 -18.70 -42.18
CA TYR A 669 -31.22 -17.87 -42.31
C TYR A 669 -29.98 -18.64 -41.84
N ASP A 670 -28.97 -18.56 -42.70
CA ASP A 670 -27.66 -19.20 -42.68
C ASP A 670 -26.64 -18.11 -42.33
N ALA A 671 -25.73 -18.37 -41.39
CA ALA A 671 -24.73 -17.41 -40.92
C ALA A 671 -23.36 -17.81 -41.46
N SER A 672 -23.13 -17.56 -42.75
CA SER A 672 -21.79 -17.47 -43.31
C SER A 672 -21.78 -16.42 -44.44
N GLN A 673 -20.79 -15.52 -44.40
CA GLN A 673 -20.51 -14.38 -45.32
C GLN A 673 -21.22 -13.05 -44.98
N LEU A 674 -20.63 -11.85 -45.04
CA LEU A 674 -19.27 -11.28 -44.90
C LEU A 674 -19.49 -9.74 -44.92
N ASN A 675 -18.63 -8.97 -44.23
CA ASN A 675 -18.31 -7.53 -44.37
C ASN A 675 -19.24 -6.51 -45.10
N SER A 676 -19.33 -5.32 -44.49
CA SER A 676 -19.67 -3.96 -45.01
C SER A 676 -21.15 -3.54 -45.23
N ILE A 677 -21.64 -2.75 -44.25
CA ILE A 677 -22.37 -1.46 -44.29
C ILE A 677 -23.19 -1.11 -45.56
N LYS A 678 -24.53 -0.92 -45.45
CA LYS A 678 -25.29 0.37 -45.32
C LYS A 678 -26.78 0.24 -45.74
N GLU A 679 -27.64 0.99 -45.04
CA GLU A 679 -28.97 1.52 -45.43
C GLU A 679 -30.19 0.59 -45.62
N ILE A 680 -30.97 0.53 -44.52
CA ILE A 680 -32.44 0.69 -44.37
C ILE A 680 -33.27 0.76 -45.66
N SER A 681 -34.28 -0.11 -45.79
CA SER A 681 -35.72 0.26 -45.79
C SER A 681 -36.61 -0.88 -46.28
N GLU A 682 -37.80 -0.97 -45.67
CA GLU A 682 -39.00 -1.70 -46.13
C GLU A 682 -39.05 -3.23 -45.96
N CYS A 683 -39.67 -3.65 -44.85
CA CYS A 683 -40.64 -4.74 -44.88
C CYS A 683 -41.88 -4.35 -44.06
N ASN A 684 -43.03 -4.57 -44.69
CA ASN A 684 -44.38 -4.30 -44.19
C ASN A 684 -44.71 -5.03 -42.87
N PRO A 685 -45.64 -4.47 -42.08
CA PRO A 685 -45.98 -4.93 -40.74
C PRO A 685 -46.81 -6.21 -40.72
N LEU A 686 -46.62 -6.98 -39.66
CA LEU A 686 -47.43 -8.14 -39.30
C LEU A 686 -48.83 -7.68 -38.85
N PHE A 687 -49.87 -8.04 -39.58
CA PHE A 687 -51.26 -7.89 -39.12
C PHE A 687 -51.60 -9.04 -38.17
N ILE A 688 -52.01 -8.72 -36.94
CA ILE A 688 -52.68 -9.64 -36.01
C ILE A 688 -54.18 -9.38 -36.16
N THR A 689 -54.94 -10.35 -36.67
CA THR A 689 -56.41 -10.34 -36.59
C THR A 689 -56.86 -11.23 -35.44
N THR A 690 -57.50 -10.62 -34.44
CA THR A 690 -58.12 -11.30 -33.30
C THR A 690 -59.62 -11.42 -33.53
N GLU A 691 -60.10 -12.62 -33.88
CA GLU A 691 -61.50 -13.00 -33.74
C GLU A 691 -61.60 -14.18 -32.76
N LEU A 692 -61.60 -13.84 -31.47
CA LEU A 692 -62.29 -14.51 -30.37
C LEU A 692 -61.94 -13.73 -29.09
N LYS A 693 -62.98 -13.38 -28.33
CA LYS A 693 -62.91 -12.52 -27.15
C LYS A 693 -61.79 -12.91 -26.17
N ASN A 694 -61.01 -11.88 -25.81
CA ASN A 694 -60.21 -11.68 -24.59
C ASN A 694 -58.88 -12.41 -24.36
N ASP A 695 -58.37 -13.28 -25.25
CA ASP A 695 -57.08 -13.93 -25.02
C ASP A 695 -56.06 -13.65 -26.14
N ILE A 696 -54.91 -13.06 -25.78
CA ILE A 696 -53.69 -13.06 -26.62
C ILE A 696 -52.80 -14.19 -26.12
N ILE A 697 -52.49 -15.15 -27.00
CA ILE A 697 -51.57 -16.25 -26.70
C ILE A 697 -50.22 -15.93 -27.33
N PHE A 698 -49.18 -15.78 -26.51
CA PHE A 698 -47.81 -15.63 -26.99
C PHE A 698 -47.17 -17.01 -27.18
N SER A 699 -46.68 -17.29 -28.38
CA SER A 699 -45.89 -18.49 -28.69
C SER A 699 -44.44 -18.09 -28.92
N TYR A 700 -43.51 -18.64 -28.13
CA TYR A 700 -42.08 -18.33 -28.23
C TYR A 700 -41.26 -19.45 -28.86
N SER A 701 -40.30 -19.03 -29.68
CA SER A 701 -39.28 -19.86 -30.32
C SER A 701 -38.01 -19.94 -29.46
N ASN A 702 -37.49 -21.14 -29.29
CA ASN A 702 -36.57 -21.58 -28.23
C ASN A 702 -35.10 -21.10 -28.33
N LYS A 703 -34.80 -19.89 -28.81
CA LYS A 703 -33.38 -19.47 -28.97
C LYS A 703 -32.96 -18.10 -28.45
N ARG A 704 -33.85 -17.28 -27.88
CA ARG A 704 -33.49 -16.07 -27.10
C ARG A 704 -34.54 -15.81 -26.03
N TYR A 705 -34.12 -15.28 -24.88
CA TYR A 705 -35.03 -14.88 -23.80
C TYR A 705 -35.57 -13.50 -24.16
N CYS A 706 -36.83 -13.45 -24.60
CA CYS A 706 -37.52 -12.20 -24.79
C CYS A 706 -38.61 -12.10 -23.73
N ASP A 707 -38.66 -10.95 -23.07
CA ASP A 707 -39.66 -10.66 -22.06
C ASP A 707 -40.51 -9.47 -22.53
N VAL A 708 -41.77 -9.44 -22.10
CA VAL A 708 -42.72 -8.37 -22.45
C VAL A 708 -42.90 -7.50 -21.22
N LEU A 709 -42.32 -6.31 -21.26
CA LEU A 709 -42.53 -5.30 -20.23
C LEU A 709 -43.68 -4.40 -20.63
N THR A 710 -44.63 -4.23 -19.71
CA THR A 710 -45.77 -3.34 -19.90
C THR A 710 -45.54 -2.05 -19.14
N TYR A 711 -45.89 -0.94 -19.76
CA TYR A 711 -45.95 0.35 -19.10
C TYR A 711 -47.21 1.09 -19.54
N VAL A 712 -47.63 2.02 -18.70
CA VAL A 712 -48.90 2.71 -18.87
C VAL A 712 -48.63 4.17 -19.18
N LYS A 713 -49.17 4.66 -20.29
CA LYS A 713 -49.01 6.05 -20.70
C LYS A 713 -50.24 6.84 -20.27
N CYS A 714 -50.08 7.70 -19.26
CA CYS A 714 -51.13 8.60 -18.79
C CYS A 714 -51.25 9.84 -19.71
N PRO A 715 -52.43 10.49 -19.79
CA PRO A 715 -52.69 11.54 -20.76
C PRO A 715 -52.00 12.85 -20.35
N GLU A 716 -50.70 12.97 -20.62
CA GLU A 716 -49.93 14.24 -20.67
C GLU A 716 -48.49 13.96 -21.13
N ASN A 717 -48.33 13.44 -22.35
CA ASN A 717 -47.09 13.35 -23.16
C ASN A 717 -45.74 12.94 -22.51
N GLN A 718 -45.70 12.42 -21.29
CA GLN A 718 -44.53 11.81 -20.66
C GLN A 718 -44.80 10.32 -20.42
N CYS A 719 -43.93 9.46 -20.94
CA CYS A 719 -43.99 8.03 -20.69
C CYS A 719 -43.62 7.76 -19.22
N ASP A 720 -44.61 7.40 -18.40
CA ASP A 720 -44.35 7.05 -17.01
C ASP A 720 -43.87 5.59 -16.90
N TYR A 721 -42.54 5.42 -16.85
CA TYR A 721 -41.90 4.13 -16.63
C TYR A 721 -41.82 3.72 -15.15
N SER A 722 -42.39 4.50 -14.22
CA SER A 722 -42.34 4.19 -12.79
C SER A 722 -43.14 2.93 -12.42
N ARG A 723 -44.06 2.49 -13.30
CA ARG A 723 -44.92 1.32 -13.11
C ARG A 723 -44.69 0.25 -14.17
N LEU A 724 -43.46 -0.25 -14.25
CA LEU A 724 -43.14 -1.44 -15.05
C LEU A 724 -43.63 -2.70 -14.31
N GLU A 725 -44.66 -3.36 -14.83
CA GLU A 725 -45.08 -4.68 -14.36
C GLU A 725 -44.55 -5.76 -15.33
N ARG A 726 -43.90 -6.78 -14.74
CA ARG A 726 -43.45 -7.98 -15.46
C ARG A 726 -44.64 -8.92 -15.63
N LEU A 727 -44.96 -9.30 -16.87
CA LEU A 727 -45.98 -10.29 -17.15
C LEU A 727 -45.32 -11.67 -17.28
N TYR A 728 -45.70 -12.60 -16.40
CA TYR A 728 -45.17 -13.95 -16.47
C TYR A 728 -45.89 -14.77 -17.55
N PRO A 729 -45.18 -15.65 -18.30
CA PRO A 729 -45.74 -16.38 -19.45
C PRO A 729 -46.97 -17.25 -19.19
N ASN A 730 -47.26 -17.57 -17.92
CA ASN A 730 -48.31 -18.52 -17.52
C ASN A 730 -49.43 -17.90 -16.67
N MET A 731 -49.50 -16.57 -16.54
CA MET A 731 -50.61 -15.92 -15.84
C MET A 731 -51.67 -15.43 -16.82
N ARG A 732 -52.83 -16.10 -16.81
CA ARG A 732 -54.08 -15.53 -17.33
C ARG A 732 -54.50 -14.40 -16.38
N LYS A 733 -54.19 -13.14 -16.72
CA LYS A 733 -54.74 -11.97 -16.02
C LYS A 733 -55.93 -11.44 -16.82
N ASP A 734 -57.05 -11.24 -16.15
CA ASP A 734 -58.25 -10.66 -16.74
C ASP A 734 -57.99 -9.17 -17.07
N TRP A 735 -58.27 -8.74 -18.30
CA TRP A 735 -57.94 -7.39 -18.81
C TRP A 735 -58.57 -6.27 -17.98
N ASP A 736 -59.75 -6.53 -17.41
CA ASP A 736 -60.44 -5.62 -16.48
C ASP A 736 -59.60 -5.24 -15.26
N THR A 737 -58.67 -6.11 -14.85
CA THR A 737 -57.78 -5.91 -13.70
C THR A 737 -56.58 -5.05 -14.05
N ILE A 738 -56.11 -5.09 -15.31
CA ILE A 738 -54.94 -4.34 -15.78
C ILE A 738 -55.33 -2.87 -16.00
N PHE A 739 -56.55 -2.63 -16.49
CA PHE A 739 -57.05 -1.27 -16.73
C PHE A 739 -57.73 -0.59 -15.54
N LYS A 740 -58.06 -1.32 -14.46
CA LYS A 740 -58.61 -0.73 -13.22
C LYS A 740 -57.56 -0.62 -12.13
N LYS A 741 -57.17 0.61 -11.79
CA LYS A 741 -56.51 0.90 -10.51
C LYS A 741 -57.17 2.11 -9.85
N ASN A 742 -57.88 1.85 -8.75
CA ASN A 742 -58.75 2.80 -8.02
C ASN A 742 -59.92 3.35 -8.86
N LYS A 743 -61.06 3.59 -8.19
CA LYS A 743 -62.37 3.89 -8.81
C LYS A 743 -62.43 5.13 -9.72
N GLU A 744 -61.34 5.88 -9.89
CA GLU A 744 -61.36 7.21 -10.51
C GLU A 744 -60.35 7.42 -11.66
N GLU A 745 -59.46 6.46 -11.97
CA GLU A 745 -58.48 6.63 -13.06
C GLU A 745 -58.50 5.42 -14.02
N TYR A 746 -59.05 5.63 -15.20
CA TYR A 746 -58.91 4.70 -16.32
C TYR A 746 -57.71 5.11 -17.18
N TYR A 747 -56.83 4.16 -17.48
CA TYR A 747 -55.70 4.42 -18.37
C TYR A 747 -56.17 4.51 -19.82
N SER A 748 -55.77 5.57 -20.52
CA SER A 748 -56.20 5.84 -21.91
C SER A 748 -55.54 4.93 -22.94
N GLN A 749 -54.31 4.47 -22.68
CA GLN A 749 -53.53 3.62 -23.59
C GLN A 749 -52.48 2.81 -22.80
N VAL A 750 -52.35 1.51 -23.09
CA VAL A 750 -51.29 0.65 -22.53
C VAL A 750 -50.33 0.28 -23.65
N CYS A 751 -49.04 0.51 -23.43
CA CYS A 751 -48.00 0.27 -24.42
C CYS A 751 -47.13 -0.92 -24.01
N PHE A 752 -46.89 -1.81 -24.97
CA PHE A 752 -46.05 -2.98 -24.85
C PHE A 752 -44.74 -2.71 -25.59
N ARG A 753 -43.61 -2.92 -24.93
CA ARG A 753 -42.30 -2.85 -25.58
C ARG A 753 -41.56 -4.16 -25.35
N PHE A 754 -40.95 -4.65 -26.41
CA PHE A 754 -40.30 -5.95 -26.41
C PHE A 754 -38.80 -5.77 -26.28
N TYR A 755 -38.18 -6.54 -25.39
CA TYR A 755 -36.74 -6.52 -25.19
C TYR A 755 -36.18 -7.92 -25.40
N CYS A 756 -35.08 -8.02 -26.13
CA CYS A 756 -34.45 -9.28 -26.45
C CYS A 756 -33.08 -9.36 -25.77
N PHE A 757 -32.91 -10.40 -24.95
CA PHE A 757 -31.66 -10.68 -24.24
C PHE A 757 -30.96 -11.87 -24.90
N ILE A 758 -29.63 -11.87 -24.85
CA ILE A 758 -28.83 -12.91 -25.50
C ILE A 758 -29.11 -14.27 -24.85
N ASP A 759 -29.23 -14.29 -23.51
CA ASP A 759 -29.55 -15.47 -22.72
C ASP A 759 -30.21 -15.12 -21.37
N GLU A 760 -30.60 -16.13 -20.59
CA GLU A 760 -31.24 -15.98 -19.28
C GLU A 760 -30.34 -15.26 -18.26
N THR A 761 -29.03 -15.42 -18.38
CA THR A 761 -28.06 -14.89 -17.42
C THR A 761 -27.93 -13.39 -17.59
N GLU A 762 -27.87 -12.92 -18.85
CA GLU A 762 -27.91 -11.50 -19.16
C GLU A 762 -29.24 -10.89 -18.71
N PHE A 763 -30.36 -11.55 -19.00
CA PHE A 763 -31.68 -11.13 -18.53
C PHE A 763 -31.76 -10.99 -17.00
N ARG A 764 -31.30 -11.98 -16.22
CA ARG A 764 -31.30 -11.90 -14.75
C ARG A 764 -30.43 -10.76 -14.24
N LYS A 765 -29.23 -10.58 -14.80
CA LYS A 765 -28.33 -9.47 -14.42
C LYS A 765 -28.96 -8.11 -14.68
N ILE A 766 -29.60 -7.94 -15.83
CA ILE A 766 -30.28 -6.69 -16.18
C ILE A 766 -31.55 -6.49 -15.34
N SER A 767 -32.31 -7.55 -15.07
CA SER A 767 -33.48 -7.53 -14.19
C SER A 767 -33.13 -7.05 -12.78
N GLU A 768 -32.11 -7.63 -12.16
CA GLU A 768 -31.66 -7.21 -10.82
C GLU A 768 -31.16 -5.77 -10.82
N LYS A 769 -30.50 -5.34 -11.90
CA LYS A 769 -30.04 -3.96 -12.06
C LYS A 769 -31.20 -2.98 -12.21
N LEU A 770 -32.27 -3.36 -12.90
CA LEU A 770 -33.49 -2.57 -13.06
C LEU A 770 -34.31 -2.49 -11.76
N GLU A 771 -34.35 -3.57 -10.98
CA GLU A 771 -35.01 -3.58 -9.66
C GLU A 771 -34.29 -2.65 -8.66
N LYS A 772 -32.95 -2.61 -8.69
CA LYS A 772 -32.13 -1.75 -7.82
C LYS A 772 -32.08 -0.29 -8.25
N THR A 773 -32.40 0.01 -9.50
CA THR A 773 -32.37 1.39 -10.01
C THR A 773 -33.69 2.08 -9.67
N GLN A 774 -33.68 3.20 -8.95
CA GLN A 774 -34.92 3.93 -8.63
C GLN A 774 -35.27 5.03 -9.65
N ASP A 775 -34.29 5.48 -10.44
CA ASP A 775 -34.45 6.52 -11.46
C ASP A 775 -35.02 5.95 -12.78
N ALA A 776 -36.19 6.42 -13.19
CA ALA A 776 -36.90 5.97 -14.39
C ALA A 776 -36.12 6.25 -15.70
N LYS A 777 -35.41 7.38 -15.79
CA LYS A 777 -34.63 7.75 -16.99
C LYS A 777 -33.42 6.83 -17.14
N LYS A 778 -32.83 6.45 -16.01
CA LYS A 778 -31.70 5.51 -15.96
C LYS A 778 -32.12 4.07 -16.24
N LYS A 779 -33.35 3.67 -15.87
CA LYS A 779 -33.93 2.38 -16.31
C LYS A 779 -34.12 2.33 -17.81
N GLU A 780 -34.64 3.40 -18.40
CA GLU A 780 -34.83 3.50 -19.86
C GLU A 780 -33.49 3.43 -20.61
N GLU A 781 -32.44 4.09 -20.11
CA GLU A 781 -31.09 4.00 -20.68
C GLU A 781 -30.47 2.59 -20.61
N ILE A 782 -30.80 1.82 -19.57
CA ILE A 782 -30.38 0.42 -19.44
C ILE A 782 -31.15 -0.45 -20.44
N LEU A 783 -32.46 -0.25 -20.57
CA LEU A 783 -33.35 -1.04 -21.42
C LEU A 783 -33.22 -0.72 -22.91
N SER A 784 -32.92 0.51 -23.29
CA SER A 784 -32.82 0.95 -24.70
C SER A 784 -31.74 0.19 -25.49
N LYS A 785 -30.74 -0.37 -24.81
CA LYS A 785 -29.70 -1.22 -25.42
C LYS A 785 -30.21 -2.58 -25.87
N TYR A 786 -31.40 -2.98 -25.40
CA TYR A 786 -32.02 -4.27 -25.65
C TYR A 786 -33.37 -4.15 -26.37
N ASP A 787 -33.78 -2.92 -26.71
CA ASP A 787 -35.03 -2.63 -27.39
C ASP A 787 -34.98 -3.13 -28.84
N ILE A 788 -35.98 -3.92 -29.22
CA ILE A 788 -36.05 -4.51 -30.56
C ILE A 788 -37.03 -3.81 -31.51
N GLY A 789 -37.65 -2.69 -31.11
CA GLY A 789 -38.40 -1.85 -32.05
C GLY A 789 -39.49 -0.96 -31.44
N GLU A 790 -40.30 -0.35 -32.31
CA GLU A 790 -41.41 0.51 -31.91
C GLU A 790 -42.44 -0.29 -31.09
N GLY A 791 -42.75 0.20 -29.88
CA GLY A 791 -43.71 -0.45 -28.99
C GLY A 791 -45.11 -0.46 -29.57
N ILE A 792 -45.87 -1.52 -29.28
CA ILE A 792 -47.27 -1.63 -29.69
C ILE A 792 -48.13 -1.04 -28.59
N CYS A 793 -48.86 0.03 -28.89
CA CYS A 793 -49.77 0.65 -27.94
C CYS A 793 -51.22 0.27 -28.24
N VAL A 794 -51.89 -0.30 -27.26
CA VAL A 794 -53.30 -0.68 -27.34
C VAL A 794 -54.11 0.34 -26.53
N SER A 795 -55.01 1.06 -27.21
CA SER A 795 -56.05 1.85 -26.55
C SER A 795 -57.29 0.98 -26.45
N PRO A 796 -57.86 0.75 -25.26
CA PRO A 796 -59.16 0.11 -25.17
C PRO A 796 -60.21 1.04 -25.76
N GLU A 797 -60.91 0.62 -26.83
CA GLU A 797 -62.17 1.26 -27.20
C GLU A 797 -63.19 0.93 -26.11
N ILE A 798 -63.41 1.88 -25.20
CA ILE A 798 -64.48 1.74 -24.20
C ILE A 798 -65.79 1.97 -24.96
N PRO A 799 -66.68 0.97 -25.10
CA PRO A 799 -67.97 1.19 -25.74
C PRO A 799 -68.75 2.18 -24.87
N LYS A 800 -69.09 3.35 -25.42
CA LYS A 800 -70.07 4.23 -24.78
C LYS A 800 -71.43 3.53 -24.83
N TRP A 801 -71.95 3.22 -23.66
CA TRP A 801 -73.33 2.75 -23.52
C TRP A 801 -74.28 3.93 -23.71
N GLU A 802 -74.83 4.05 -24.91
CA GLU A 802 -76.06 4.79 -25.15
C GLU A 802 -77.08 3.83 -25.79
N ASN A 803 -78.24 3.69 -25.14
CA ASN A 803 -79.43 3.01 -25.66
C ASN A 803 -79.35 1.50 -25.98
N ASN A 804 -78.70 0.70 -25.12
CA ASN A 804 -78.92 -0.76 -25.06
C ASN A 804 -78.61 -1.60 -26.34
N GLU A 805 -77.80 -1.11 -27.28
CA GLU A 805 -77.25 -1.93 -28.36
C GLU A 805 -75.74 -1.70 -28.55
N CYS A 806 -74.97 -2.79 -28.73
CA CYS A 806 -73.55 -2.72 -29.08
C CYS A 806 -73.40 -2.52 -30.60
N VAL A 807 -73.02 -1.31 -31.02
CA VAL A 807 -72.61 -1.04 -32.40
C VAL A 807 -71.08 -1.07 -32.47
N CYS A 808 -70.51 -1.99 -33.24
CA CYS A 808 -69.11 -1.90 -33.67
C CYS A 808 -69.06 -0.98 -34.89
N ALA A 809 -68.30 0.13 -34.81
CA ALA A 809 -67.95 0.96 -35.96
C ALA A 809 -66.42 0.89 -36.15
N PRO A 810 -65.92 0.62 -37.38
CA PRO A 810 -64.50 0.46 -37.65
C PRO A 810 -63.81 1.81 -37.94
N PRO A 811 -62.47 1.88 -37.81
CA PRO A 811 -61.64 2.60 -38.75
C PRO A 811 -61.50 1.84 -40.08
#